data_AF-A0AAD5W040-F1
#
_entry.id   AF-A0AAD5W040-F1
#
_cell.length_a   1.000
_cell.length_b   1.000
_cell.length_c   1.000
_cell.angle_alpha   90.00
_cell.angle_beta   90.00
_cell.angle_gamma   90.00
#
_symmetry.space_group_name_H-M   'P 1'
#
loop_
_entity.id
_entity.type
_entity.pdbx_description
1 polymer ?
#
loop_
_entity_poly.entity_id
_entity_poly.type
_entity_poly.pdbx_seq_one_letter_code
_entity_poly.pdbx_strand_id
1 'polypeptide(L)'
;MPIRRLFIFIAFLFIFTFILYFGYQNQYQIRNTISYASRPLWDHDEGPSQVLPHFYSEGISMDSHTCALHGWTKRKDEGNIKVLDAILMSTELDLLEIRMNELDSVVDYFFIVESNATFTGLPKDTYFQKNRERFSKFEQKIKYRFLPGYPLAPGQSAWDVEAHTRVTMSTLLKEHMKAFPASTKSLVLMSDLDEIPSSHTVRLLKSCDFGDSIHLQLRNFLYSFEWLLGFNSWRASAHIWSADSYYRHSKSTERILADAGWHCSYCFRTIPEYVVKMKGFSHADRIGGRIDLLNPQRIQETICKGKDIFGMLPEAYSYVDLLSQMSLDPLRSAVGLPRYLLENAEKFRFLLPALSIIDQAQVWNASDMADMKAYLAEKYMSGPKADAILSRTAPKKKKKKRKGDEGAVSGAPSFIKDDDGGWGWDQAKEEEDDLAEAVVAEDRSFKKRKTATSDASSWVTIQEGEKPPEESIPADEQPMVVDSEEPETSFKGGLMTAAKLRKIMPTSRAQKSEATAEEIAQAQETVYRDSSGKRIDTKAERAAAARAKREREEKEAQKMEWGKGLVQKEEQEKRRLELEKQRGKAFARHADDQDLNEEQKAKELWNDPAAAFLTKKKSKGPRKPEYTGPPPPPNRFGIKPGYRWDGVDRGNGFEKKLFQSQNASKRRGQESYNWSVDDM
;
A
#
# COMPACT_ATOMS: atom_id res chain seq x y z
N MET A 1 -21.88 8.62 -54.19
CA MET A 1 -20.67 9.15 -53.52
C MET A 1 -19.48 8.29 -53.93
N PRO A 2 -18.26 8.85 -54.12
CA PRO A 2 -17.08 8.03 -54.38
C PRO A 2 -16.87 7.08 -53.20
N ILE A 3 -16.61 5.80 -53.48
CA ILE A 3 -16.53 4.68 -52.51
C ILE A 3 -15.65 5.02 -51.28
N ARG A 4 -14.58 5.81 -51.47
CA ARG A 4 -13.74 6.33 -50.36
C ARG A 4 -14.49 7.18 -49.34
N ARG A 5 -15.41 8.06 -49.77
CA ARG A 5 -16.22 8.88 -48.86
C ARG A 5 -17.23 8.05 -48.08
N LEU A 6 -17.71 6.95 -48.66
CA LEU A 6 -18.61 6.00 -47.99
C LEU A 6 -17.88 5.24 -46.87
N PHE A 7 -16.65 4.76 -47.11
CA PHE A 7 -15.86 4.10 -46.07
C PHE A 7 -15.50 5.03 -44.91
N ILE A 8 -15.13 6.29 -45.20
CA ILE A 8 -14.84 7.29 -44.16
C ILE A 8 -16.11 7.59 -43.35
N PHE A 9 -17.27 7.72 -44.00
CA PHE A 9 -18.54 7.95 -43.33
C PHE A 9 -18.96 6.78 -42.44
N ILE A 10 -18.79 5.53 -42.91
CA ILE A 10 -19.08 4.33 -42.13
C ILE A 10 -18.14 4.24 -40.91
N ALA A 11 -16.84 4.47 -41.10
CA ALA A 11 -15.88 4.48 -39.99
C ALA A 11 -16.20 5.56 -38.96
N PHE A 12 -16.57 6.77 -39.40
CA PHE A 12 -17.02 7.84 -38.52
C PHE A 12 -18.30 7.46 -37.77
N LEU A 13 -19.28 6.86 -38.45
CA LEU A 13 -20.51 6.38 -37.82
C LEU A 13 -20.22 5.32 -36.75
N PHE A 14 -19.33 4.36 -37.03
CA PHE A 14 -18.91 3.36 -36.04
C PHE A 14 -18.19 3.97 -34.84
N ILE A 15 -17.28 4.92 -35.06
CA ILE A 15 -16.61 5.63 -33.97
C ILE A 15 -17.61 6.44 -33.17
N PHE A 16 -18.53 7.14 -33.83
CA PHE A 16 -19.55 7.95 -33.18
C PHE A 16 -20.53 7.11 -32.37
N THR A 17 -21.04 6.01 -32.92
CA THR A 17 -21.92 5.08 -32.19
C THR A 17 -21.19 4.39 -31.05
N PHE A 18 -19.90 4.05 -31.23
CA PHE A 18 -19.07 3.52 -30.16
C PHE A 18 -18.85 4.54 -29.04
N ILE A 19 -18.57 5.81 -29.37
CA ILE A 19 -18.44 6.89 -28.38
C ILE A 19 -19.76 7.13 -27.65
N LEU A 20 -20.90 7.16 -28.36
CA LEU A 20 -22.22 7.30 -27.74
C LEU A 20 -22.55 6.13 -26.83
N TYR A 21 -22.28 4.90 -27.28
CA TYR A 21 -22.47 3.70 -26.47
C TYR A 21 -21.57 3.73 -25.23
N PHE A 22 -20.29 4.04 -25.39
CA PHE A 22 -19.35 4.15 -24.28
C PHE A 22 -19.73 5.27 -23.30
N GLY A 23 -20.16 6.43 -23.83
CA GLY A 23 -20.66 7.56 -23.04
C GLY A 23 -21.93 7.22 -22.27
N TYR A 24 -22.87 6.49 -22.88
CA TYR A 24 -24.09 6.02 -22.23
C TYR A 24 -23.78 5.00 -21.12
N GLN A 25 -22.92 4.03 -21.39
CA GLN A 25 -22.50 3.04 -20.40
C GLN A 25 -21.78 3.68 -19.21
N ASN A 26 -20.98 4.73 -19.45
CA ASN A 26 -20.20 5.43 -18.41
C ASN A 26 -20.83 6.75 -17.96
N GLN A 27 -22.11 7.02 -18.25
CA GLN A 27 -22.74 8.32 -18.02
C GLN A 27 -22.64 8.79 -16.57
N TYR A 28 -22.84 7.88 -15.62
CA TYR A 28 -22.73 8.17 -14.18
C TYR A 28 -21.29 8.55 -13.80
N GLN A 29 -20.31 7.81 -14.32
CA GLN A 29 -18.89 8.03 -14.05
C GLN A 29 -18.39 9.33 -14.66
N ILE A 30 -18.80 9.64 -15.90
CA ILE A 30 -18.45 10.89 -16.57
C ILE A 30 -19.07 12.07 -15.82
N ARG A 31 -20.35 11.97 -15.43
CA ARG A 31 -21.03 13.01 -14.66
C ARG A 31 -20.33 13.24 -13.32
N ASN A 32 -20.02 12.19 -12.57
CA ASN A 32 -19.32 12.31 -11.29
C ASN A 32 -17.90 12.85 -11.47
N THR A 33 -17.14 12.36 -12.45
CA THR A 33 -15.77 12.82 -12.72
C THR A 33 -15.76 14.31 -13.07
N ILE A 34 -16.65 14.75 -13.96
CA ILE A 34 -16.77 16.18 -14.32
C ILE A 34 -17.23 16.99 -13.12
N SER A 35 -18.21 16.50 -12.35
CA SER A 35 -18.72 17.17 -11.16
C SER A 35 -17.62 17.38 -10.12
N TYR A 36 -16.86 16.34 -9.77
CA TYR A 36 -15.79 16.43 -8.78
C TYR A 36 -14.57 17.21 -9.31
N ALA A 37 -14.19 17.06 -10.58
CA ALA A 37 -13.08 17.82 -11.17
C ALA A 37 -13.38 19.32 -11.29
N SER A 38 -14.66 19.69 -11.45
CA SER A 38 -15.09 21.09 -11.50
C SER A 38 -15.49 21.65 -10.13
N ARG A 39 -15.67 20.80 -9.10
CA ARG A 39 -16.11 21.18 -7.75
C ARG A 39 -15.31 22.37 -7.16
N PRO A 40 -13.97 22.44 -7.28
CA PRO A 40 -13.20 23.60 -6.80
C PRO A 40 -13.53 24.95 -7.46
N LEU A 41 -14.32 24.97 -8.54
CA LEU A 41 -14.72 26.21 -9.23
C LEU A 41 -16.05 26.78 -8.74
N TRP A 42 -16.93 25.97 -8.16
CA TRP A 42 -18.32 26.37 -7.89
C TRP A 42 -18.85 25.93 -6.52
N ASP A 43 -18.19 24.99 -5.83
CA ASP A 43 -18.59 24.52 -4.51
C ASP A 43 -17.65 25.04 -3.42
N HIS A 44 -18.09 25.00 -2.17
CA HIS A 44 -17.32 25.43 -1.01
C HIS A 44 -17.51 24.48 0.17
N ASP A 45 -16.56 24.48 1.10
CA ASP A 45 -16.65 23.64 2.29
C ASP A 45 -17.80 24.13 3.18
N GLU A 46 -18.80 23.27 3.38
CA GLU A 46 -19.94 23.54 4.26
C GLU A 46 -19.58 23.36 5.74
N GLY A 47 -18.35 22.92 6.04
CA GLY A 47 -17.84 22.71 7.38
C GLY A 47 -17.81 23.98 8.25
N PRO A 48 -17.59 23.83 9.58
CA PRO A 48 -17.44 24.96 10.48
C PRO A 48 -16.22 25.81 10.11
N SER A 49 -16.40 27.13 10.02
CA SER A 49 -15.36 28.05 9.57
C SER A 49 -14.42 28.53 10.67
N GLN A 50 -14.85 28.48 11.95
CA GLN A 50 -14.10 29.00 13.08
C GLN A 50 -13.33 27.88 13.79
N VAL A 51 -12.09 27.65 13.33
CA VAL A 51 -11.19 26.68 13.94
C VAL A 51 -10.57 27.27 15.22
N LEU A 52 -10.94 26.70 16.37
CA LEU A 52 -10.42 27.07 17.68
C LEU A 52 -9.11 26.30 17.94
N PRO A 53 -8.04 26.98 18.38
CA PRO A 53 -6.79 26.31 18.74
C PRO A 53 -7.02 25.38 19.93
N HIS A 54 -6.37 24.22 19.89
CA HIS A 54 -6.44 23.23 20.96
C HIS A 54 -5.08 23.13 21.63
N PHE A 55 -5.01 23.60 22.87
CA PHE A 55 -3.80 23.60 23.69
C PHE A 55 -3.79 22.38 24.60
N TYR A 56 -2.88 21.45 24.35
CA TYR A 56 -2.69 20.26 25.16
C TYR A 56 -1.22 19.84 25.20
N SER A 57 -0.79 19.37 26.37
CA SER A 57 0.40 18.56 26.54
C SER A 57 0.14 17.49 27.60
N GLU A 58 0.89 16.39 27.51
CA GLU A 58 0.79 15.33 28.50
C GLU A 58 1.14 15.87 29.90
N GLY A 59 0.29 15.57 30.88
CA GLY A 59 0.47 16.01 32.28
C GLY A 59 -0.16 17.37 32.64
N ILE A 60 -0.71 18.14 31.70
CA ILE A 60 -1.44 19.37 32.03
C ILE A 60 -2.76 19.04 32.74
N SER A 61 -3.02 19.71 33.87
CA SER A 61 -4.30 19.66 34.59
C SER A 61 -5.35 20.55 33.93
N MET A 62 -6.60 20.10 33.86
CA MET A 62 -7.73 20.91 33.35
C MET A 62 -8.21 21.92 34.41
N ASP A 63 -7.44 22.99 34.55
CA ASP A 63 -7.64 24.07 35.50
C ASP A 63 -8.21 25.33 34.84
N SER A 64 -8.40 26.38 35.63
CA SER A 64 -8.95 27.64 35.12
C SER A 64 -8.02 28.31 34.10
N HIS A 65 -6.71 28.08 34.20
CA HIS A 65 -5.74 28.60 33.24
C HIS A 65 -5.92 27.91 31.88
N THR A 66 -5.99 26.58 31.87
CA THR A 66 -6.19 25.79 30.64
C THR A 66 -7.49 26.15 29.93
N CYS A 67 -8.59 26.33 30.67
CA CYS A 67 -9.84 26.81 30.06
C CYS A 67 -9.68 28.23 29.48
N ALA A 68 -9.00 29.13 30.19
CA ALA A 68 -8.78 30.51 29.73
C ALA A 68 -7.92 30.58 28.46
N LEU A 69 -6.95 29.67 28.27
CA LEU A 69 -6.18 29.55 27.02
C LEU A 69 -7.07 29.31 25.80
N HIS A 70 -8.19 28.60 26.00
CA HIS A 70 -9.19 28.34 24.96
C HIS A 70 -10.28 29.43 24.88
N GLY A 71 -10.16 30.50 25.66
CA GLY A 71 -11.18 31.54 25.78
C GLY A 71 -12.44 31.10 26.54
N TRP A 72 -12.35 30.04 27.34
CA TRP A 72 -13.46 29.45 28.07
C TRP A 72 -13.31 29.64 29.58
N THR A 73 -14.42 29.53 30.30
CA THR A 73 -14.42 29.54 31.76
C THR A 73 -14.45 28.13 32.31
N LYS A 74 -13.81 27.88 33.46
CA LYS A 74 -13.91 26.58 34.13
C LYS A 74 -15.32 26.39 34.69
N ARG A 75 -15.93 25.23 34.40
CA ARG A 75 -17.26 24.88 34.92
C ARG A 75 -17.19 24.66 36.42
N LYS A 76 -18.08 25.32 37.17
CA LYS A 76 -18.22 25.13 38.62
C LYS A 76 -18.91 23.81 38.97
N ASP A 77 -19.72 23.32 38.04
CA ASP A 77 -20.57 22.12 38.13
C ASP A 77 -19.96 20.90 37.43
N GLU A 78 -18.63 20.86 37.24
CA GLU A 78 -17.92 19.75 36.56
C GLU A 78 -18.31 18.36 37.09
N GLY A 79 -18.46 18.21 38.41
CA GLY A 79 -18.85 16.94 39.04
C GLY A 79 -20.28 16.47 38.71
N ASN A 80 -21.15 17.40 38.27
CA ASN A 80 -22.52 17.12 37.87
C ASN A 80 -22.66 16.89 36.35
N ILE A 81 -21.56 16.88 35.60
CA ILE A 81 -21.57 16.63 34.17
C ILE A 81 -21.29 15.16 33.90
N LYS A 82 -22.25 14.51 33.23
CA LYS A 82 -22.13 13.12 32.77
C LYS A 82 -21.78 13.09 31.29
N VAL A 83 -20.71 12.39 30.96
CA VAL A 83 -20.26 12.24 29.57
C VAL A 83 -20.87 10.97 28.99
N LEU A 84 -21.64 11.11 27.93
CA LEU A 84 -22.34 10.02 27.25
C LEU A 84 -21.78 9.89 25.84
N ASP A 85 -21.28 8.72 25.49
CA ASP A 85 -20.78 8.43 24.15
C ASP A 85 -21.83 7.64 23.37
N ALA A 86 -22.33 8.18 22.26
CA ALA A 86 -23.41 7.58 21.49
C ALA A 86 -22.90 7.07 20.13
N ILE A 87 -23.07 5.77 19.88
CA ILE A 87 -22.50 5.06 18.73
C ILE A 87 -23.57 4.25 18.01
N LEU A 88 -23.59 4.35 16.67
CA LEU A 88 -24.38 3.47 15.81
C LEU A 88 -23.49 2.31 15.36
N MET A 89 -23.83 1.09 15.78
CA MET A 89 -23.00 -0.09 15.53
C MET A 89 -23.35 -0.78 14.21
N SER A 90 -22.35 -0.92 13.35
CA SER A 90 -22.42 -1.70 12.11
C SER A 90 -21.64 -3.02 12.20
N THR A 91 -20.36 -3.02 11.81
CA THR A 91 -19.48 -4.21 11.77
C THR A 91 -18.12 -4.00 12.45
N GLU A 92 -17.79 -2.77 12.85
CA GLU A 92 -16.45 -2.30 13.22
C GLU A 92 -16.04 -2.62 14.67
N LEU A 93 -15.97 -3.91 15.03
CA LEU A 93 -15.65 -4.33 16.40
C LEU A 93 -14.26 -3.89 16.88
N ASP A 94 -13.27 -3.86 15.98
CA ASP A 94 -11.90 -3.49 16.32
C ASP A 94 -11.77 -2.00 16.67
N LEU A 95 -12.42 -1.12 15.89
CA LEU A 95 -12.45 0.32 16.18
C LEU A 95 -13.28 0.63 17.44
N LEU A 96 -14.37 -0.09 17.68
CA LEU A 96 -15.16 0.04 18.90
C LEU A 96 -14.31 -0.27 20.14
N GLU A 97 -13.49 -1.32 20.10
CA GLU A 97 -12.60 -1.66 21.22
C GLU A 97 -11.56 -0.56 21.47
N ILE A 98 -10.96 0.00 20.41
CA ILE A 98 -9.99 1.09 20.54
C ILE A 98 -10.68 2.33 21.14
N ARG A 99 -11.83 2.72 20.61
CA ARG A 99 -12.61 3.87 21.08
C ARG A 99 -12.99 3.75 22.55
N MET A 100 -13.56 2.62 22.95
CA MET A 100 -14.03 2.43 24.33
C MET A 100 -12.88 2.39 25.33
N ASN A 101 -11.72 1.84 24.96
CA ASN A 101 -10.54 1.87 25.84
C ASN A 101 -9.90 3.26 25.91
N GLU A 102 -9.85 4.01 24.81
CA GLU A 102 -9.37 5.40 24.82
C GLU A 102 -10.26 6.27 25.72
N LEU A 103 -11.58 6.11 25.63
CA LEU A 103 -12.55 6.95 26.34
C LEU A 103 -12.94 6.45 27.73
N ASP A 104 -12.48 5.27 28.16
CA ASP A 104 -12.89 4.62 29.41
C ASP A 104 -12.77 5.55 30.64
N SER A 105 -11.66 6.29 30.72
CA SER A 105 -11.38 7.14 31.88
C SER A 105 -12.25 8.40 31.97
N VAL A 106 -12.92 8.79 30.88
CA VAL A 106 -13.62 10.09 30.76
C VAL A 106 -15.12 9.94 30.49
N VAL A 107 -15.55 8.83 29.88
CA VAL A 107 -16.95 8.54 29.59
C VAL A 107 -17.62 7.80 30.73
N ASP A 108 -18.81 8.27 31.13
CA ASP A 108 -19.65 7.66 32.16
C ASP A 108 -20.46 6.49 31.57
N TYR A 109 -21.04 6.66 30.37
CA TYR A 109 -21.86 5.62 29.71
C TYR A 109 -21.65 5.56 28.20
N PHE A 110 -21.61 4.34 27.66
CA PHE A 110 -21.54 4.07 26.22
C PHE A 110 -22.89 3.59 25.71
N PHE A 111 -23.51 4.35 24.81
CA PHE A 111 -24.78 4.03 24.17
C PHE A 111 -24.52 3.38 22.83
N ILE A 112 -25.01 2.14 22.67
CA ILE A 112 -24.80 1.35 21.46
C ILE A 112 -26.16 0.97 20.91
N VAL A 113 -26.48 1.47 19.71
CA VAL A 113 -27.63 1.03 18.93
C VAL A 113 -27.14 0.12 17.81
N GLU A 114 -27.64 -1.11 17.77
CA GLU A 114 -27.28 -2.10 16.74
C GLU A 114 -28.53 -2.64 16.05
N SER A 115 -28.44 -2.83 14.73
CA SER A 115 -29.48 -3.50 13.94
C SER A 115 -28.95 -4.79 13.30
N ASN A 116 -29.86 -5.72 13.00
CA ASN A 116 -29.61 -6.91 12.16
C ASN A 116 -29.83 -6.65 10.66
N ALA A 117 -29.98 -5.39 10.24
CA ALA A 117 -29.87 -4.99 8.84
C ALA A 117 -28.92 -3.80 8.68
N THR A 118 -28.38 -3.65 7.48
CA THR A 118 -27.65 -2.46 7.02
C THR A 118 -28.62 -1.32 6.68
N PHE A 119 -28.13 -0.10 6.45
CA PHE A 119 -29.00 1.02 6.03
C PHE A 119 -29.63 0.78 4.66
N THR A 120 -29.02 -0.03 3.81
CA THR A 120 -29.61 -0.46 2.53
C THR A 120 -30.61 -1.63 2.66
N GLY A 121 -30.93 -2.05 3.88
CA GLY A 121 -31.90 -3.13 4.15
C GLY A 121 -31.35 -4.54 3.92
N LEU A 122 -30.06 -4.70 3.65
CA LEU A 122 -29.41 -6.02 3.57
C LEU A 122 -29.28 -6.63 4.96
N PRO A 123 -29.56 -7.94 5.14
CA PRO A 123 -29.40 -8.59 6.44
C PRO A 123 -27.94 -8.57 6.88
N LYS A 124 -27.71 -8.28 8.16
CA LYS A 124 -26.40 -8.34 8.81
C LYS A 124 -26.49 -9.05 10.16
N ASP A 125 -25.39 -9.65 10.56
CA ASP A 125 -25.27 -10.20 11.90
C ASP A 125 -25.22 -9.08 12.96
N THR A 126 -25.63 -9.43 14.18
CA THR A 126 -25.43 -8.57 15.37
C THR A 126 -24.03 -8.78 15.93
N TYR A 127 -23.07 -8.07 15.35
CA TYR A 127 -21.65 -8.14 15.69
C TYR A 127 -21.38 -7.83 17.17
N PHE A 128 -21.95 -6.75 17.70
CA PHE A 128 -21.71 -6.39 19.10
C PHE A 128 -22.37 -7.39 20.04
N GLN A 129 -23.63 -7.75 19.80
CA GLN A 129 -24.32 -8.72 20.66
C GLN A 129 -23.63 -10.09 20.70
N LYS A 130 -23.17 -10.62 19.55
CA LYS A 130 -22.45 -11.90 19.48
C LYS A 130 -21.08 -11.86 20.16
N ASN A 131 -20.43 -10.70 20.21
CA ASN A 131 -19.09 -10.52 20.76
C ASN A 131 -19.07 -9.71 22.07
N ARG A 132 -20.19 -9.65 22.80
CA ARG A 132 -20.33 -8.82 24.01
C ARG A 132 -19.30 -9.12 25.09
N GLU A 133 -18.86 -10.37 25.21
CA GLU A 133 -17.81 -10.80 26.15
C GLU A 133 -16.49 -10.02 25.96
N ARG A 134 -16.16 -9.64 24.72
CA ARG A 134 -14.99 -8.80 24.38
C ARG A 134 -15.01 -7.44 25.07
N PHE A 135 -16.20 -6.96 25.46
CA PHE A 135 -16.43 -5.66 26.09
C PHE A 135 -16.86 -5.78 27.56
N SER A 136 -16.69 -6.94 28.18
CA SER A 136 -17.09 -7.23 29.57
C SER A 136 -16.53 -6.22 30.59
N LYS A 137 -15.34 -5.66 30.35
CA LYS A 137 -14.75 -4.56 31.14
C LYS A 137 -15.70 -3.36 31.28
N PHE A 138 -16.50 -3.07 30.25
CA PHE A 138 -17.38 -1.91 30.18
C PHE A 138 -18.85 -2.25 30.45
N GLU A 139 -19.18 -3.48 30.82
CA GLU A 139 -20.56 -3.98 30.87
C GLU A 139 -21.48 -3.08 31.72
N GLN A 140 -20.97 -2.52 32.81
CA GLN A 140 -21.71 -1.61 33.68
C GLN A 140 -21.98 -0.23 33.04
N LYS A 141 -21.08 0.21 32.15
CA LYS A 141 -21.17 1.49 31.41
C LYS A 141 -21.98 1.37 30.12
N ILE A 142 -22.14 0.17 29.57
CA ILE A 142 -22.83 -0.04 28.29
C ILE A 142 -24.35 0.07 28.46
N LYS A 143 -24.99 0.83 27.57
CA LYS A 143 -26.44 0.90 27.35
C LYS A 143 -26.73 0.48 25.91
N TYR A 144 -27.12 -0.79 25.76
CA TYR A 144 -27.36 -1.41 24.47
C TYR A 144 -28.85 -1.38 24.10
N ARG A 145 -29.16 -1.03 22.85
CA ARG A 145 -30.50 -1.13 22.26
C ARG A 145 -30.42 -1.85 20.91
N PHE A 146 -31.11 -2.98 20.82
CA PHE A 146 -31.32 -3.67 19.56
C PHE A 146 -32.46 -3.01 18.77
N LEU A 147 -32.25 -2.77 17.48
CA LEU A 147 -33.24 -2.24 16.54
C LEU A 147 -33.48 -3.27 15.42
N PRO A 148 -34.66 -3.91 15.33
CA PRO A 148 -34.94 -4.85 14.25
C PRO A 148 -34.91 -4.14 12.89
N GLY A 149 -34.09 -4.64 11.99
CA GLY A 149 -33.96 -4.17 10.62
C GLY A 149 -35.08 -4.68 9.72
N TYR A 150 -35.30 -3.97 8.62
CA TYR A 150 -36.32 -4.29 7.62
C TYR A 150 -35.78 -4.06 6.21
N PRO A 151 -36.29 -4.79 5.20
CA PRO A 151 -35.96 -4.51 3.81
C PRO A 151 -36.56 -3.16 3.38
N LEU A 152 -35.85 -2.41 2.53
CA LEU A 152 -36.34 -1.13 2.03
C LEU A 152 -37.62 -1.30 1.22
N ALA A 153 -38.65 -0.52 1.55
CA ALA A 153 -39.87 -0.43 0.75
C ALA A 153 -39.64 0.41 -0.53
N PRO A 154 -40.45 0.27 -1.59
CA PRO A 154 -40.35 1.12 -2.77
C PRO A 154 -40.45 2.60 -2.40
N GLY A 155 -39.46 3.40 -2.82
CA GLY A 155 -39.38 4.84 -2.50
C GLY A 155 -38.66 5.19 -1.20
N GLN A 156 -38.30 4.21 -0.36
CA GLN A 156 -37.41 4.42 0.77
C GLN A 156 -35.94 4.35 0.34
N SER A 157 -35.12 5.16 1.01
CA SER A 157 -33.68 5.25 0.81
C SER A 157 -32.93 4.81 2.07
N ALA A 158 -31.62 4.60 1.94
CA ALA A 158 -30.77 4.27 3.08
C ALA A 158 -30.77 5.37 4.16
N TRP A 159 -30.97 6.63 3.76
CA TRP A 159 -31.07 7.79 4.65
C TRP A 159 -32.29 7.72 5.58
N ASP A 160 -33.40 7.10 5.14
CA ASP A 160 -34.59 6.94 5.97
C ASP A 160 -34.33 5.95 7.12
N VAL A 161 -33.61 4.87 6.84
CA VAL A 161 -33.21 3.86 7.84
C VAL A 161 -32.20 4.46 8.82
N GLU A 162 -31.24 5.24 8.32
CA GLU A 162 -30.29 5.96 9.16
C GLU A 162 -31.00 6.97 10.08
N ALA A 163 -31.92 7.77 9.54
CA ALA A 163 -32.73 8.72 10.31
C ALA A 163 -33.53 8.01 11.42
N HIS A 164 -34.16 6.87 11.11
CA HIS A 164 -34.86 6.06 12.11
C HIS A 164 -33.92 5.53 13.20
N THR A 165 -32.69 5.14 12.82
CA THR A 165 -31.66 4.70 13.78
C THR A 165 -31.22 5.85 14.70
N ARG A 166 -31.06 7.07 14.16
CA ARG A 166 -30.74 8.29 14.92
C ARG A 166 -31.87 8.73 15.86
N VAL A 167 -33.14 8.57 15.45
CA VAL A 167 -34.31 8.75 16.32
C VAL A 167 -34.29 7.75 17.47
N THR A 168 -33.96 6.49 17.19
CA THR A 168 -33.85 5.44 18.21
C THR A 168 -32.76 5.79 19.24
N MET A 169 -31.59 6.25 18.80
CA MET A 169 -30.52 6.73 19.69
C MET A 169 -30.99 7.92 20.54
N SER A 170 -31.64 8.90 19.93
CA SER A 170 -32.17 10.08 20.64
C SER A 170 -33.17 9.69 21.74
N THR A 171 -34.06 8.73 21.46
CA THR A 171 -35.01 8.20 22.43
C THR A 171 -34.29 7.50 23.58
N LEU A 172 -33.30 6.66 23.27
CA LEU A 172 -32.52 5.94 24.28
C LEU A 172 -31.76 6.89 25.22
N LEU A 173 -31.14 7.95 24.67
CA LEU A 173 -30.48 9.00 25.45
C LEU A 173 -31.49 9.70 26.37
N LYS A 174 -32.63 10.15 25.84
CA LYS A 174 -33.68 10.83 26.62
C LYS A 174 -34.26 9.94 27.72
N GLU A 175 -34.47 8.65 27.47
CA GLU A 175 -34.91 7.68 28.47
C GLU A 175 -33.92 7.56 29.63
N HIS A 176 -32.63 7.47 29.32
CA HIS A 176 -31.60 7.33 30.35
C HIS A 176 -31.41 8.61 31.16
N MET A 177 -31.44 9.78 30.51
CA MET A 177 -31.28 11.07 31.18
C MET A 177 -32.41 11.38 32.17
N LYS A 178 -33.63 10.84 31.97
CA LYS A 178 -34.73 10.96 32.95
C LYS A 178 -34.40 10.34 34.31
N ALA A 179 -33.49 9.38 34.35
CA ALA A 179 -33.05 8.76 35.60
C ALA A 179 -32.00 9.60 36.35
N PHE A 180 -31.45 10.65 35.73
CA PHE A 180 -30.47 11.51 36.37
C PHE A 180 -31.14 12.57 37.26
N PRO A 181 -30.49 13.01 38.35
CA PRO A 181 -30.94 14.15 39.14
C PRO A 181 -31.09 15.41 38.28
N ALA A 182 -32.06 16.27 38.60
CA ALA A 182 -32.34 17.50 37.84
C ALA A 182 -31.14 18.48 37.76
N SER A 183 -30.17 18.38 38.66
CA SER A 183 -28.93 19.18 38.65
C SER A 183 -27.87 18.65 37.68
N THR A 184 -28.06 17.48 37.08
CA THR A 184 -27.09 16.80 36.23
C THR A 184 -27.22 17.28 34.80
N LYS A 185 -26.11 17.73 34.20
CA LYS A 185 -26.03 18.03 32.77
C LYS A 185 -25.38 16.86 32.05
N SER A 186 -25.79 16.61 30.81
CA SER A 186 -25.22 15.54 29.99
C SER A 186 -24.43 16.13 28.83
N LEU A 187 -23.15 15.80 28.75
CA LEU A 187 -22.30 16.05 27.59
C LEU A 187 -22.38 14.84 26.68
N VAL A 188 -23.05 14.97 25.53
CA VAL A 188 -23.22 13.89 24.55
C VAL A 188 -22.20 14.06 23.43
N LEU A 189 -21.40 13.02 23.21
CA LEU A 189 -20.55 12.90 22.03
C LEU A 189 -21.39 12.33 20.88
N MET A 190 -21.50 13.09 19.81
CA MET A 190 -22.20 12.73 18.58
C MET A 190 -21.18 12.48 17.49
N SER A 191 -20.83 11.22 17.25
CA SER A 191 -19.89 10.87 16.19
C SER A 191 -20.20 9.50 15.62
N ASP A 192 -19.67 9.20 14.45
CA ASP A 192 -19.66 7.83 13.97
C ASP A 192 -18.66 6.98 14.77
N LEU A 193 -18.74 5.65 14.60
CA LEU A 193 -17.89 4.71 15.32
C LEU A 193 -16.42 4.89 14.95
N ASP A 194 -16.14 5.14 13.66
CA ASP A 194 -14.82 5.38 13.12
C ASP A 194 -14.25 6.78 13.42
N GLU A 195 -15.03 7.66 14.05
CA GLU A 195 -14.64 9.02 14.48
C GLU A 195 -14.33 9.06 15.98
N ILE A 196 -13.11 8.70 16.39
CA ILE A 196 -12.66 8.52 17.78
C ILE A 196 -12.16 9.86 18.38
N PRO A 197 -12.91 10.51 19.30
CA PRO A 197 -12.41 11.68 20.03
C PRO A 197 -11.28 11.27 20.97
N SER A 198 -10.31 12.16 21.18
CA SER A 198 -9.25 11.90 22.15
C SER A 198 -9.75 12.05 23.59
N SER A 199 -9.19 11.27 24.51
CA SER A 199 -9.56 11.34 25.93
C SER A 199 -9.30 12.71 26.55
N HIS A 200 -8.23 13.40 26.13
CA HIS A 200 -7.90 14.74 26.62
C HIS A 200 -8.87 15.80 26.11
N THR A 201 -9.34 15.70 24.85
CA THR A 201 -10.40 16.58 24.32
C THR A 201 -11.66 16.46 25.15
N VAL A 202 -12.12 15.22 25.39
CA VAL A 202 -13.35 14.99 26.15
C VAL A 202 -13.21 15.51 27.58
N ARG A 203 -12.03 15.36 28.20
CA ARG A 203 -11.73 15.91 29.52
C ARG A 203 -11.80 17.44 29.52
N LEU A 204 -11.22 18.10 28.52
CA LEU A 204 -11.29 19.56 28.34
C LEU A 204 -12.75 20.03 28.24
N LEU A 205 -13.55 19.38 27.39
CA LEU A 205 -14.96 19.73 27.17
C LEU A 205 -15.84 19.50 28.42
N LYS A 206 -15.48 18.52 29.24
CA LYS A 206 -16.13 18.28 30.54
C LYS A 206 -15.81 19.38 31.54
N SER A 207 -14.55 19.80 31.63
CA SER A 207 -14.10 20.77 32.65
C SER A 207 -14.34 22.24 32.25
N CYS A 208 -14.34 22.57 30.96
CA CYS A 208 -14.44 23.94 30.45
C CYS A 208 -15.80 24.23 29.79
N ASP A 209 -16.26 25.47 29.91
CA ASP A 209 -17.51 25.93 29.33
C ASP A 209 -17.33 26.47 27.90
N PHE A 210 -17.57 25.58 26.93
CA PHE A 210 -17.50 25.88 25.50
C PHE A 210 -18.82 26.40 24.90
N GLY A 211 -19.89 26.49 25.72
CA GLY A 211 -21.27 26.75 25.30
C GLY A 211 -22.07 25.47 25.10
N ASP A 212 -23.05 25.51 24.19
CA ASP A 212 -24.04 24.44 23.99
C ASP A 212 -23.56 23.33 23.05
N SER A 213 -22.79 23.68 22.01
CA SER A 213 -22.28 22.72 21.03
C SER A 213 -20.95 23.17 20.42
N ILE A 214 -20.11 22.20 20.08
CA ILE A 214 -18.82 22.38 19.41
C ILE A 214 -18.52 21.19 18.52
N HIS A 215 -17.99 21.43 17.32
CA HIS A 215 -17.49 20.36 16.46
C HIS A 215 -16.07 19.96 16.83
N LEU A 216 -15.68 18.74 16.47
CA LEU A 216 -14.36 18.18 16.71
C LEU A 216 -13.66 17.98 15.37
N GLN A 217 -12.53 18.66 15.16
CA GLN A 217 -11.72 18.45 13.96
C GLN A 217 -10.88 17.20 14.16
N LEU A 218 -11.17 16.14 13.42
CA LEU A 218 -10.45 14.88 13.53
C LEU A 218 -9.42 14.75 12.41
N ARG A 219 -8.28 14.13 12.72
CA ARG A 219 -7.31 13.70 11.70
C ARG A 219 -7.95 12.58 10.88
N ASN A 220 -8.16 12.81 9.60
CA ASN A 220 -8.85 11.88 8.71
C ASN A 220 -7.86 10.90 8.07
N PHE A 221 -8.05 9.62 8.32
CA PHE A 221 -7.27 8.50 7.82
C PHE A 221 -8.11 7.57 6.97
N LEU A 222 -7.45 6.88 6.04
CA LEU A 222 -8.08 5.92 5.15
C LEU A 222 -7.43 4.54 5.28
N TYR A 223 -8.21 3.48 5.49
CA TYR A 223 -7.77 2.07 5.59
C TYR A 223 -6.92 1.69 6.80
N SER A 224 -6.00 2.56 7.21
CA SER A 224 -5.13 2.43 8.37
C SER A 224 -4.65 3.83 8.78
N PHE A 225 -4.02 3.95 9.95
CA PHE A 225 -3.40 5.20 10.40
C PHE A 225 -2.12 5.57 9.62
N GLU A 226 -1.87 4.90 8.49
CA GLU A 226 -0.80 5.19 7.54
C GLU A 226 -1.22 6.26 6.52
N TRP A 227 -2.48 6.24 6.05
CA TRP A 227 -2.93 7.10 4.96
C TRP A 227 -3.70 8.32 5.48
N LEU A 228 -2.99 9.40 5.79
CA LEU A 228 -3.59 10.66 6.25
C LEU A 228 -4.13 11.49 5.07
N LEU A 229 -5.44 11.75 5.06
CA LEU A 229 -6.11 12.65 4.12
C LEU A 229 -5.99 14.12 4.52
N GLY A 230 -5.92 14.41 5.83
CA GLY A 230 -5.82 15.77 6.36
C GLY A 230 -6.74 16.00 7.56
N PHE A 231 -7.14 17.26 7.77
CA PHE A 231 -7.97 17.72 8.90
C PHE A 231 -9.39 18.14 8.48
N ASN A 232 -9.95 17.43 7.48
CA ASN A 232 -11.25 17.75 6.88
C ASN A 232 -12.43 16.99 7.53
N SER A 233 -12.19 16.15 8.54
CA SER A 233 -13.27 15.47 9.27
C SER A 233 -13.80 16.37 10.39
N TRP A 234 -15.05 16.81 10.26
CA TRP A 234 -15.68 17.78 11.17
C TRP A 234 -17.05 17.34 11.71
N ARG A 235 -17.61 16.21 11.24
CA ARG A 235 -18.99 15.81 11.55
C ARG A 235 -19.18 15.39 13.00
N ALA A 236 -18.12 14.91 13.64
CA ALA A 236 -18.09 14.62 15.06
C ALA A 236 -18.29 15.90 15.87
N SER A 237 -19.18 15.87 16.86
CA SER A 237 -19.48 17.02 17.70
C SER A 237 -19.76 16.63 19.14
N ALA A 238 -19.63 17.59 20.04
CA ALA A 238 -19.96 17.46 21.44
C ALA A 238 -21.04 18.48 21.82
N HIS A 239 -22.08 18.02 22.50
CA HIS A 239 -23.26 18.81 22.81
C HIS A 239 -23.60 18.72 24.29
N ILE A 240 -23.88 19.85 24.93
CA ILE A 240 -24.61 19.88 26.18
C ILE A 240 -26.08 19.62 25.86
N TRP A 241 -26.56 18.45 26.27
CA TRP A 241 -27.87 17.96 25.85
C TRP A 241 -29.00 18.77 26.47
N SER A 242 -29.92 19.23 25.62
CA SER A 242 -31.13 19.99 25.96
C SER A 242 -32.41 19.24 25.53
N ALA A 243 -33.58 19.73 25.91
CA ALA A 243 -34.87 19.12 25.54
C ALA A 243 -35.06 19.01 24.01
N ASP A 244 -34.59 20.03 23.29
CA ASP A 244 -34.69 20.16 21.83
C ASP A 244 -33.53 19.47 21.08
N SER A 245 -32.58 18.89 21.82
CA SER A 245 -31.46 18.18 21.21
C SER A 245 -31.92 16.90 20.50
N TYR A 246 -31.26 16.64 19.37
CA TYR A 246 -31.47 15.49 18.51
C TYR A 246 -30.12 14.95 18.05
N TYR A 247 -29.94 13.63 18.10
CA TYR A 247 -28.70 12.98 17.68
C TYR A 247 -28.55 13.05 16.16
N ARG A 248 -27.56 13.82 15.68
CA ARG A 248 -27.28 13.99 14.25
C ARG A 248 -25.83 14.36 14.01
N HIS A 249 -25.32 14.03 12.83
CA HIS A 249 -23.98 14.36 12.35
C HIS A 249 -24.01 15.44 11.26
N SER A 250 -24.74 16.52 11.53
CA SER A 250 -24.81 17.68 10.64
C SER A 250 -24.23 18.90 11.34
N LYS A 251 -23.91 19.95 10.59
CA LYS A 251 -23.40 21.19 11.16
C LYS A 251 -24.37 21.77 12.20
N SER A 252 -23.93 21.88 13.45
CA SER A 252 -24.68 22.48 14.56
C SER A 252 -24.19 23.88 14.95
N THR A 253 -22.91 24.18 14.74
CA THR A 253 -22.27 25.47 15.05
C THR A 253 -21.14 25.77 14.04
N GLU A 254 -20.66 27.02 14.03
CA GLU A 254 -19.48 27.45 13.24
C GLU A 254 -18.15 27.15 13.93
N ARG A 255 -18.17 26.78 15.22
CA ARG A 255 -16.97 26.53 16.02
C ARG A 255 -16.54 25.08 15.94
N ILE A 256 -15.26 24.84 15.67
CA ILE A 256 -14.65 23.52 15.67
C ILE A 256 -13.34 23.54 16.46
N LEU A 257 -13.14 22.57 17.35
CA LEU A 257 -11.90 22.42 18.09
C LEU A 257 -10.87 21.69 17.23
N ALA A 258 -9.71 22.29 17.03
CA ALA A 258 -8.63 21.72 16.24
C ALA A 258 -8.08 20.42 16.85
N ASP A 259 -7.65 19.49 16.00
CA ASP A 259 -6.92 18.28 16.38
C ASP A 259 -7.50 17.55 17.62
N ALA A 260 -8.80 17.24 17.53
CA ALA A 260 -9.62 16.76 18.63
C ALA A 260 -9.70 15.22 18.72
N GLY A 261 -9.06 14.51 17.79
CA GLY A 261 -9.05 13.04 17.72
C GLY A 261 -8.77 12.51 16.32
N TRP A 262 -9.31 11.33 16.00
CA TRP A 262 -9.01 10.59 14.78
C TRP A 262 -10.26 10.09 14.08
N HIS A 263 -10.30 10.16 12.76
CA HIS A 263 -11.33 9.54 11.93
C HIS A 263 -10.67 8.49 11.05
N CYS A 264 -11.06 7.22 11.14
CA CYS A 264 -10.43 6.11 10.40
C CYS A 264 -11.42 5.47 9.43
N SER A 265 -11.57 6.09 8.26
CA SER A 265 -12.48 5.61 7.22
C SER A 265 -12.00 4.27 6.65
N TYR A 266 -12.90 3.29 6.56
CA TYR A 266 -12.63 1.95 6.01
C TYR A 266 -11.49 1.18 6.71
N CYS A 267 -11.30 1.38 8.01
CA CYS A 267 -10.23 0.73 8.76
C CYS A 267 -10.61 -0.67 9.27
N PHE A 268 -10.57 -1.66 8.36
CA PHE A 268 -10.94 -3.05 8.67
C PHE A 268 -9.78 -4.04 8.57
N ARG A 269 -9.93 -5.15 9.29
CA ARG A 269 -8.98 -6.26 9.30
C ARG A 269 -9.07 -7.11 8.03
N THR A 270 -10.26 -7.35 7.52
CA THR A 270 -10.49 -8.30 6.42
C THR A 270 -11.22 -7.65 5.24
N ILE A 271 -10.87 -8.05 4.01
CA ILE A 271 -11.47 -7.52 2.77
C ILE A 271 -13.01 -7.67 2.73
N PRO A 272 -13.63 -8.78 3.20
CA PRO A 272 -15.09 -8.89 3.24
C PRO A 272 -15.79 -7.77 4.01
N GLU A 273 -15.18 -7.23 5.07
CA GLU A 273 -15.76 -6.12 5.84
C GLU A 273 -15.84 -4.83 5.01
N TYR A 274 -14.84 -4.57 4.16
CA TYR A 274 -14.90 -3.45 3.19
C TYR A 274 -16.11 -3.60 2.27
N VAL A 275 -16.31 -4.81 1.72
CA VAL A 275 -17.45 -5.10 0.83
C VAL A 275 -18.79 -4.91 1.55
N VAL A 276 -18.89 -5.31 2.82
CA VAL A 276 -20.10 -5.11 3.63
C VAL A 276 -20.35 -3.62 3.88
N LYS A 277 -19.33 -2.84 4.28
CA LYS A 277 -19.49 -1.38 4.47
C LYS A 277 -19.89 -0.69 3.17
N MET A 278 -19.20 -0.98 2.06
CA MET A 278 -19.50 -0.39 0.74
C MET A 278 -20.95 -0.63 0.30
N LYS A 279 -21.52 -1.83 0.57
CA LYS A 279 -22.91 -2.16 0.24
C LYS A 279 -23.94 -1.66 1.24
N GLY A 280 -23.53 -1.48 2.50
CA GLY A 280 -24.44 -1.35 3.62
C GLY A 280 -24.68 0.06 4.14
N PHE A 281 -23.74 0.98 3.92
CA PHE A 281 -23.84 2.36 4.41
C PHE A 281 -24.67 3.28 3.51
N SER A 282 -25.01 4.47 3.99
CA SER A 282 -25.93 5.40 3.33
C SER A 282 -25.48 5.87 1.95
N HIS A 283 -24.17 5.85 1.68
CA HIS A 283 -23.58 6.17 0.39
C HIS A 283 -23.26 4.94 -0.49
N ALA A 284 -23.99 3.82 -0.33
CA ALA A 284 -23.85 2.66 -1.19
C ALA A 284 -24.12 2.97 -2.69
N ASP A 285 -24.78 4.09 -2.98
CA ASP A 285 -24.98 4.63 -4.32
C ASP A 285 -23.67 4.91 -5.07
N ARG A 286 -22.57 5.19 -4.35
CA ARG A 286 -21.22 5.39 -4.91
C ARG A 286 -20.70 4.18 -5.69
N ILE A 287 -21.25 2.98 -5.46
CA ILE A 287 -20.94 1.79 -6.28
C ILE A 287 -21.39 2.03 -7.73
N GLY A 288 -22.48 2.76 -7.96
CA GLY A 288 -22.93 3.16 -9.30
C GLY A 288 -23.12 1.99 -10.27
N GLY A 289 -23.49 0.80 -9.76
CA GLY A 289 -23.63 -0.43 -10.54
C GLY A 289 -22.33 -1.15 -10.91
N ARG A 290 -21.16 -0.62 -10.53
CA ARG A 290 -19.84 -1.24 -10.78
C ARG A 290 -19.55 -2.37 -9.80
N ILE A 291 -19.98 -3.57 -10.15
CA ILE A 291 -19.72 -4.79 -9.36
C ILE A 291 -18.21 -5.11 -9.30
N ASP A 292 -17.44 -4.66 -10.28
CA ASP A 292 -15.97 -4.75 -10.30
C ASP A 292 -15.29 -4.00 -9.15
N LEU A 293 -15.96 -3.01 -8.53
CA LEU A 293 -15.46 -2.36 -7.30
C LEU A 293 -15.41 -3.31 -6.12
N LEU A 294 -16.26 -4.33 -6.13
CA LEU A 294 -16.41 -5.28 -5.03
C LEU A 294 -15.45 -6.48 -5.15
N ASN A 295 -14.57 -6.48 -6.16
CA ASN A 295 -13.59 -7.54 -6.35
C ASN A 295 -12.52 -7.48 -5.23
N PRO A 296 -12.32 -8.55 -4.45
CA PRO A 296 -11.34 -8.55 -3.36
C PRO A 296 -9.91 -8.19 -3.76
N GLN A 297 -9.44 -8.66 -4.93
CA GLN A 297 -8.08 -8.37 -5.41
C GLN A 297 -7.90 -6.88 -5.70
N ARG A 298 -8.91 -6.28 -6.33
CA ARG A 298 -8.91 -4.85 -6.61
C ARG A 298 -8.94 -4.02 -5.33
N ILE A 299 -9.80 -4.39 -4.37
CA ILE A 299 -9.88 -3.72 -3.07
C ILE A 299 -8.52 -3.75 -2.39
N GLN A 300 -7.86 -4.91 -2.34
CA GLN A 300 -6.53 -5.06 -1.78
C GLN A 300 -5.50 -4.15 -2.47
N GLU A 301 -5.44 -4.15 -3.81
CA GLU A 301 -4.53 -3.28 -4.55
C GLU A 301 -4.80 -1.79 -4.33
N THR A 302 -6.07 -1.42 -4.17
CA THR A 302 -6.49 -0.03 -3.96
C THR A 302 -6.09 0.46 -2.58
N ILE A 303 -6.28 -0.38 -1.56
CA ILE A 303 -5.83 -0.13 -0.18
C ILE A 303 -4.32 0.01 -0.12
N CYS A 304 -3.58 -0.91 -0.74
CA CYS A 304 -2.11 -0.88 -0.73
C CYS A 304 -1.51 0.35 -1.42
N LYS A 305 -2.27 0.98 -2.32
CA LYS A 305 -1.86 2.18 -3.05
C LYS A 305 -2.41 3.47 -2.43
N GLY A 306 -3.18 3.39 -1.33
CA GLY A 306 -3.81 4.57 -0.71
C GLY A 306 -4.77 5.32 -1.64
N LYS A 307 -5.40 4.62 -2.59
CA LYS A 307 -6.32 5.22 -3.58
C LYS A 307 -7.77 5.14 -3.11
N ASP A 308 -8.66 5.96 -3.67
CA ASP A 308 -10.09 5.90 -3.38
C ASP A 308 -10.73 4.55 -3.80
N ILE A 309 -11.45 3.91 -2.87
CA ILE A 309 -12.05 2.58 -3.07
C ILE A 309 -13.18 2.58 -4.11
N PHE A 310 -13.84 3.72 -4.32
CA PHE A 310 -14.89 3.88 -5.33
C PHE A 310 -14.33 4.25 -6.71
N GLY A 311 -13.04 4.54 -6.81
CA GLY A 311 -12.40 5.04 -8.02
C GLY A 311 -12.93 6.41 -8.44
N MET A 312 -13.32 7.24 -7.48
CA MET A 312 -13.78 8.61 -7.67
C MET A 312 -12.63 9.60 -7.41
N LEU A 313 -12.79 10.83 -7.88
CA LEU A 313 -11.91 11.93 -7.49
C LEU A 313 -12.19 12.32 -6.02
N PRO A 314 -11.20 12.86 -5.29
CA PRO A 314 -11.41 13.34 -3.93
C PRO A 314 -12.48 14.43 -3.83
N GLU A 315 -13.19 14.46 -2.70
CA GLU A 315 -14.10 15.57 -2.36
C GLU A 315 -13.28 16.76 -1.86
N ALA A 316 -12.80 17.56 -2.81
CA ALA A 316 -11.95 18.72 -2.55
C ALA A 316 -12.56 20.02 -3.07
N TYR A 317 -12.38 21.10 -2.31
CA TYR A 317 -12.90 22.44 -2.61
C TYR A 317 -11.83 23.39 -3.16
N SER A 318 -10.57 22.95 -3.18
CA SER A 318 -9.46 23.64 -3.86
C SER A 318 -8.74 22.67 -4.80
N TYR A 319 -8.13 23.19 -5.86
CA TYR A 319 -7.31 22.36 -6.76
C TYR A 319 -6.05 21.82 -6.08
N VAL A 320 -5.54 22.51 -5.05
CA VAL A 320 -4.40 22.03 -4.26
C VAL A 320 -4.81 20.80 -3.46
N ASP A 321 -5.94 20.88 -2.75
CA ASP A 321 -6.48 19.75 -1.98
C ASP A 321 -6.80 18.57 -2.90
N LEU A 322 -7.44 18.84 -4.04
CA LEU A 322 -7.78 17.81 -5.03
C LEU A 322 -6.54 17.04 -5.47
N LEU A 323 -5.48 17.75 -5.89
CA LEU A 323 -4.25 17.12 -6.37
C LEU A 323 -3.48 16.41 -5.25
N SER A 324 -3.47 16.97 -4.03
CA SER A 324 -2.81 16.36 -2.88
C SER A 324 -3.48 15.06 -2.42
N GLN A 325 -4.82 14.99 -2.51
CA GLN A 325 -5.59 13.82 -2.08
C GLN A 325 -5.72 12.73 -3.16
N MET A 326 -5.34 13.02 -4.41
CA MET A 326 -5.40 12.05 -5.51
C MET A 326 -4.39 10.90 -5.35
N SER A 327 -3.26 11.15 -4.69
CA SER A 327 -2.24 10.14 -4.37
C SER A 327 -1.67 10.44 -3.00
N LEU A 328 -2.12 9.68 -2.00
CA LEU A 328 -1.61 9.81 -0.65
C LEU A 328 -0.22 9.18 -0.54
N ASP A 329 0.64 9.81 0.25
CA ASP A 329 1.90 9.22 0.68
C ASP A 329 1.71 8.57 2.05
N PRO A 330 2.24 7.35 2.26
CA PRO A 330 2.11 6.66 3.54
C PRO A 330 2.94 7.38 4.62
N LEU A 331 2.30 7.66 5.75
CA LEU A 331 2.99 8.17 6.94
C LEU A 331 3.96 7.12 7.48
N ARG A 332 5.15 7.57 7.90
CA ARG A 332 6.16 6.72 8.54
C ARG A 332 6.16 6.82 10.07
N SER A 333 5.28 7.64 10.63
CA SER A 333 5.22 7.95 12.04
C SER A 333 3.88 7.57 12.62
N ALA A 334 3.90 6.91 13.78
CA ALA A 334 2.73 6.59 14.59
C ALA A 334 2.54 7.59 15.76
N VAL A 335 3.18 8.77 15.69
CA VAL A 335 3.11 9.79 16.75
C VAL A 335 1.70 10.39 16.83
N GLY A 336 1.18 10.42 18.05
CA GLY A 336 -0.15 10.97 18.32
C GLY A 336 -1.30 10.07 17.85
N LEU A 337 -1.09 8.75 17.78
CA LEU A 337 -2.17 7.76 17.63
C LEU A 337 -2.76 7.37 19.00
N PRO A 338 -3.95 6.73 19.04
CA PRO A 338 -4.57 6.30 20.29
C PRO A 338 -3.63 5.43 21.14
N ARG A 339 -3.57 5.70 22.44
CA ARG A 339 -2.64 5.01 23.34
C ARG A 339 -2.89 3.51 23.37
N TYR A 340 -4.16 3.12 23.46
CA TYR A 340 -4.57 1.71 23.51
C TYR A 340 -4.17 0.94 22.23
N LEU A 341 -4.19 1.60 21.08
CA LEU A 341 -3.76 1.03 19.80
C LEU A 341 -2.26 0.65 19.86
N LEU A 342 -1.43 1.55 20.39
CA LEU A 342 0.02 1.35 20.48
C LEU A 342 0.39 0.31 21.54
N GLU A 343 -0.29 0.30 22.69
CA GLU A 343 -0.10 -0.71 23.74
C GLU A 343 -0.48 -2.12 23.26
N ASN A 344 -1.42 -2.22 22.32
CA ASN A 344 -1.90 -3.48 21.75
C ASN A 344 -1.53 -3.63 20.25
N ALA A 345 -0.36 -3.10 19.87
CA ALA A 345 0.07 -3.01 18.47
C ALA A 345 0.07 -4.36 17.73
N GLU A 346 0.35 -5.48 18.42
CA GLU A 346 0.31 -6.81 17.80
C GLU A 346 -1.11 -7.20 17.32
N LYS A 347 -2.13 -6.87 18.13
CA LYS A 347 -3.53 -7.18 17.83
C LYS A 347 -4.10 -6.30 16.73
N PHE A 348 -3.66 -5.05 16.67
CA PHE A 348 -4.12 -4.02 15.73
C PHE A 348 -3.07 -3.65 14.68
N ARG A 349 -2.16 -4.59 14.41
CA ARG A 349 -1.02 -4.39 13.50
C ARG A 349 -1.43 -3.88 12.12
N PHE A 350 -2.59 -4.32 11.62
CA PHE A 350 -3.14 -3.91 10.33
C PHE A 350 -3.49 -2.41 10.24
N LEU A 351 -3.64 -1.71 11.37
CA LEU A 351 -3.94 -0.28 11.44
C LEU A 351 -2.68 0.60 11.51
N LEU A 352 -1.50 0.04 11.72
CA LEU A 352 -0.28 0.81 11.98
C LEU A 352 0.60 0.96 10.72
N PRO A 353 1.24 2.13 10.54
CA PRO A 353 2.18 2.36 9.44
C PRO A 353 3.38 1.38 9.50
N ALA A 354 3.82 0.90 8.34
CA ALA A 354 4.86 -0.12 8.14
C ALA A 354 4.52 -1.57 8.56
N LEU A 355 3.28 -1.85 8.97
CA LEU A 355 2.84 -3.19 9.36
C LEU A 355 1.48 -3.60 8.77
N SER A 356 0.95 -2.76 7.86
CA SER A 356 -0.29 -3.01 7.12
C SER A 356 -0.14 -4.21 6.17
N ILE A 357 -1.27 -4.70 5.65
CA ILE A 357 -1.54 -5.98 4.92
C ILE A 357 -0.48 -6.42 3.88
N ILE A 358 0.42 -5.53 3.48
CA ILE A 358 1.54 -5.74 2.55
C ILE A 358 2.41 -6.96 2.95
N ASP A 359 2.65 -7.19 4.25
CA ASP A 359 3.43 -8.35 4.73
C ASP A 359 2.59 -9.64 4.93
N GLN A 360 1.26 -9.55 4.99
CA GLN A 360 0.43 -10.71 5.33
C GLN A 360 0.39 -11.77 4.22
N ALA A 361 0.62 -11.39 2.95
CA ALA A 361 0.71 -12.37 1.86
C ALA A 361 2.00 -13.22 1.90
N GLN A 362 3.08 -12.70 2.51
CA GLN A 362 4.33 -13.44 2.67
C GLN A 362 4.42 -14.18 4.00
N VAL A 363 3.86 -13.63 5.09
CA VAL A 363 3.99 -14.23 6.43
C VAL A 363 3.00 -15.39 6.67
N TRP A 364 1.75 -15.31 6.19
CA TRP A 364 0.77 -16.40 6.35
C TRP A 364 1.10 -17.64 5.51
N ASN A 365 1.75 -17.47 4.36
CA ASN A 365 2.16 -18.61 3.52
C ASN A 365 3.31 -19.43 4.12
N ALA A 366 4.09 -18.86 5.04
CA ALA A 366 5.25 -19.55 5.62
C ALA A 366 4.88 -20.28 6.93
N SER A 367 4.08 -19.68 7.82
CA SER A 367 3.72 -20.28 9.10
C SER A 367 2.68 -21.39 8.97
N ASP A 368 1.61 -21.17 8.20
CA ASP A 368 0.54 -22.18 8.05
C ASP A 368 0.99 -23.39 7.23
N MET A 369 1.90 -23.18 6.26
CA MET A 369 2.49 -24.31 5.52
C MET A 369 3.50 -25.11 6.36
N ALA A 370 4.18 -24.48 7.32
CA ALA A 370 5.07 -25.19 8.23
C ALA A 370 4.27 -26.07 9.22
N ASP A 371 3.15 -25.54 9.75
CA ASP A 371 2.29 -26.25 10.70
C ASP A 371 1.49 -27.38 10.03
N MET A 372 0.99 -27.14 8.80
CA MET A 372 0.31 -28.17 8.01
C MET A 372 1.27 -29.29 7.58
N LYS A 373 2.53 -28.97 7.25
CA LYS A 373 3.57 -29.98 6.94
C LYS A 373 3.93 -30.81 8.18
N ALA A 374 4.00 -30.19 9.36
CA ALA A 374 4.23 -30.92 10.61
C ALA A 374 3.06 -31.85 10.95
N TYR A 375 1.82 -31.37 10.82
CA TYR A 375 0.61 -32.17 11.04
C TYR A 375 0.49 -33.36 10.07
N LEU A 376 0.74 -33.12 8.78
CA LEU A 376 0.76 -34.18 7.76
C LEU A 376 1.91 -35.16 7.98
N ALA A 377 3.08 -34.68 8.41
CA ALA A 377 4.21 -35.54 8.73
C ALA A 377 3.95 -36.43 9.96
N GLU A 378 3.29 -35.92 10.99
CA GLU A 378 2.98 -36.66 12.21
C GLU A 378 1.87 -37.70 12.01
N LYS A 379 0.82 -37.36 11.25
CA LYS A 379 -0.38 -38.19 11.14
C LYS A 379 -0.43 -39.07 9.89
N TYR A 380 0.27 -38.69 8.82
CA TYR A 380 0.05 -39.29 7.49
C TYR A 380 1.32 -39.59 6.69
N MET A 381 2.54 -39.33 7.22
CA MET A 381 3.80 -39.71 6.57
C MET A 381 4.65 -40.61 7.46
N SER A 382 5.48 -41.47 6.87
CA SER A 382 6.45 -42.31 7.59
C SER A 382 7.79 -42.33 6.86
N GLY A 383 8.87 -42.52 7.62
CA GLY A 383 10.25 -42.59 7.12
C GLY A 383 11.06 -41.30 7.28
N PRO A 384 12.30 -41.27 6.76
CA PRO A 384 13.32 -40.26 7.11
C PRO A 384 12.90 -38.81 6.81
N LYS A 385 11.99 -38.64 5.86
CA LYS A 385 11.46 -37.34 5.43
C LYS A 385 10.45 -36.77 6.44
N ALA A 386 9.66 -37.62 7.09
CA ALA A 386 8.76 -37.20 8.17
C ALA A 386 9.56 -36.81 9.42
N ASP A 387 10.59 -37.60 9.75
CA ASP A 387 11.47 -37.34 10.90
C ASP A 387 12.29 -36.06 10.74
N ALA A 388 12.73 -35.74 9.52
CA ALA A 388 13.42 -34.49 9.21
C ALA A 388 12.51 -33.25 9.35
N ILE A 389 11.22 -33.39 9.03
CA ILE A 389 10.24 -32.30 9.15
C ILE A 389 9.91 -32.06 10.63
N LEU A 390 9.67 -33.13 11.39
CA LEU A 390 9.33 -33.06 12.83
C LEU A 390 10.52 -32.61 13.71
N SER A 391 11.75 -32.96 13.33
CA SER A 391 12.96 -32.50 14.04
C SER A 391 13.28 -31.03 13.82
N ARG A 392 12.82 -30.44 12.70
CA ARG A 392 13.00 -29.01 12.39
C ARG A 392 11.98 -28.12 13.11
N THR A 393 10.82 -28.65 13.50
CA THR A 393 9.74 -27.91 14.16
C THR A 393 9.71 -28.07 15.69
N ALA A 394 10.54 -28.94 16.27
CA ALA A 394 10.60 -29.13 17.73
C ALA A 394 11.36 -27.99 18.45
N PRO A 395 10.84 -27.42 19.56
CA PRO A 395 11.54 -26.39 20.31
C PRO A 395 12.76 -26.95 21.07
N LYS A 396 13.94 -26.32 20.90
CA LYS A 396 15.18 -26.70 21.59
C LYS A 396 15.05 -26.51 23.11
N LYS A 397 15.16 -27.59 23.89
CA LYS A 397 15.24 -27.54 25.37
C LYS A 397 16.56 -26.90 25.82
N LYS A 398 16.48 -25.84 26.62
CA LYS A 398 17.63 -25.25 27.34
C LYS A 398 18.25 -26.30 28.29
N LYS A 399 19.55 -26.59 28.13
CA LYS A 399 20.32 -27.44 29.07
C LYS A 399 20.45 -26.73 30.42
N LYS A 400 20.01 -27.41 31.48
CA LYS A 400 20.10 -27.00 32.89
C LYS A 400 21.56 -27.15 33.37
N LYS A 401 22.17 -26.06 33.83
CA LYS A 401 23.54 -26.04 34.40
C LYS A 401 23.54 -26.78 35.75
N ARG A 402 24.45 -27.74 35.93
CA ARG A 402 24.66 -28.48 37.19
C ARG A 402 25.29 -27.56 38.24
N LYS A 403 24.86 -27.75 39.49
CA LYS A 403 25.30 -27.04 40.70
C LYS A 403 26.34 -27.90 41.44
N GLY A 404 27.34 -27.26 42.02
CA GLY A 404 28.31 -27.78 42.98
C GLY A 404 29.56 -26.89 42.95
N ASP A 405 30.27 -26.60 44.02
CA ASP A 405 29.98 -26.59 45.46
C ASP A 405 30.98 -25.58 46.06
N GLU A 406 30.76 -25.20 47.32
CA GLU A 406 31.35 -24.08 48.06
C GLU A 406 32.89 -24.09 48.23
N GLY A 407 33.47 -22.89 48.42
CA GLY A 407 34.87 -22.70 48.78
C GLY A 407 35.19 -21.22 49.03
N ALA A 408 35.45 -20.87 50.28
CA ALA A 408 35.37 -19.53 50.86
C ALA A 408 36.60 -18.60 50.68
N VAL A 409 36.39 -17.34 51.08
CA VAL A 409 37.28 -16.44 51.87
C VAL A 409 37.73 -15.11 51.21
N SER A 410 37.08 -14.04 51.71
CA SER A 410 37.55 -12.71 52.16
C SER A 410 38.29 -11.71 51.24
N GLY A 411 37.84 -10.45 51.33
CA GLY A 411 38.72 -9.27 51.36
C GLY A 411 38.27 -8.09 50.49
N ALA A 412 37.62 -7.09 51.07
CA ALA A 412 37.48 -5.73 50.51
C ALA A 412 38.66 -4.84 50.99
N PRO A 413 38.83 -3.54 50.59
CA PRO A 413 38.11 -2.71 49.62
C PRO A 413 39.01 -1.79 48.72
N SER A 414 38.35 -0.98 47.86
CA SER A 414 38.72 0.37 47.35
C SER A 414 39.87 0.56 46.34
N PHE A 415 39.57 1.13 45.15
CA PHE A 415 39.82 2.55 44.82
C PHE A 415 39.20 2.96 43.46
N ILE A 416 38.82 4.24 43.38
CA ILE A 416 38.16 4.97 42.29
C ILE A 416 39.15 5.29 41.16
N LYS A 417 38.72 5.17 39.89
CA LYS A 417 38.96 6.21 38.86
C LYS A 417 38.09 6.05 37.61
N ASP A 418 37.42 7.15 37.26
CA ASP A 418 36.83 7.46 35.97
C ASP A 418 37.89 7.32 34.84
N ASP A 419 37.49 6.86 33.66
CA ASP A 419 37.23 7.74 32.50
C ASP A 419 37.11 6.93 31.19
N ASP A 420 36.34 7.50 30.28
CA ASP A 420 36.44 7.40 28.81
C ASP A 420 36.13 6.09 28.06
N GLY A 421 35.03 6.19 27.31
CA GLY A 421 34.70 5.32 26.20
C GLY A 421 35.69 5.46 25.05
N GLY A 422 36.30 4.34 24.69
CA GLY A 422 37.09 4.17 23.48
C GLY A 422 37.01 2.71 23.05
N TRP A 423 36.20 2.42 22.03
CA TRP A 423 36.11 1.10 21.41
C TRP A 423 37.31 0.90 20.49
N GLY A 424 38.44 0.51 21.09
CA GLY A 424 39.61 0.00 20.40
C GLY A 424 39.47 -1.49 20.11
N TRP A 425 39.72 -1.86 18.86
CA TRP A 425 39.80 -3.22 18.38
C TRP A 425 41.00 -3.95 19.00
N ASP A 426 40.81 -5.21 19.37
CA ASP A 426 41.90 -6.18 19.26
C ASP A 426 41.41 -7.60 18.99
N GLN A 427 42.23 -8.28 18.21
CA GLN A 427 42.02 -9.56 17.53
C GLN A 427 42.01 -10.76 18.47
N ALA A 428 41.21 -11.78 18.12
CA ALA A 428 41.61 -13.17 18.30
C ALA A 428 41.08 -13.99 17.11
N LYS A 429 42.02 -14.70 16.50
CA LYS A 429 41.94 -15.47 15.24
C LYS A 429 41.23 -16.82 15.38
N GLU A 430 40.67 -17.22 14.24
CA GLU A 430 40.65 -18.54 13.58
C GLU A 430 40.27 -19.77 14.42
N GLU A 431 39.10 -20.35 14.07
CA GLU A 431 39.03 -21.73 13.61
C GLU A 431 38.18 -21.77 12.33
N GLU A 432 38.84 -22.19 11.26
CA GLU A 432 38.35 -22.44 9.90
C GLU A 432 37.98 -23.93 9.82
N ASP A 433 36.85 -24.26 9.16
CA ASP A 433 36.77 -25.40 8.23
C ASP A 433 35.35 -25.52 7.62
N ASP A 434 35.33 -25.33 6.29
CA ASP A 434 34.58 -26.03 5.25
C ASP A 434 33.03 -26.00 5.21
N LEU A 435 32.52 -25.04 4.44
CA LEU A 435 31.20 -25.05 3.80
C LEU A 435 31.30 -25.60 2.37
N ALA A 436 30.76 -26.81 2.15
CA ALA A 436 30.41 -27.31 0.83
C ALA A 436 28.88 -27.47 0.73
N GLU A 437 28.26 -26.56 -0.03
CA GLU A 437 26.82 -26.49 -0.25
C GLU A 437 26.42 -27.43 -1.40
N ALA A 438 25.53 -28.39 -1.13
CA ALA A 438 24.98 -29.31 -2.12
C ALA A 438 23.63 -28.79 -2.64
N VAL A 439 23.62 -28.48 -3.94
CA VAL A 439 22.45 -28.10 -4.75
C VAL A 439 21.46 -29.27 -4.80
N VAL A 440 20.22 -29.05 -4.35
CA VAL A 440 19.09 -29.96 -4.60
C VAL A 440 18.09 -29.25 -5.51
N ALA A 441 17.98 -29.80 -6.71
CA ALA A 441 16.97 -29.47 -7.71
C ALA A 441 15.56 -29.76 -7.18
N GLU A 442 14.68 -28.76 -7.22
CA GLU A 442 13.23 -28.98 -7.15
C GLU A 442 12.66 -28.97 -8.56
N ASP A 443 11.96 -30.04 -8.92
CA ASP A 443 11.06 -30.03 -10.06
C ASP A 443 9.68 -30.55 -9.65
N ARG A 444 8.66 -29.82 -10.14
CA ARG A 444 7.24 -30.16 -10.30
C ARG A 444 6.29 -30.09 -9.08
N SER A 445 5.45 -29.03 -9.08
CA SER A 445 3.99 -29.24 -9.03
C SER A 445 3.14 -28.11 -9.67
N PHE A 446 2.13 -28.56 -10.42
CA PHE A 446 0.82 -27.97 -10.73
C PHE A 446 0.67 -26.60 -11.40
N LYS A 447 0.43 -26.66 -12.73
CA LYS A 447 -0.14 -25.58 -13.55
C LYS A 447 -1.59 -25.27 -13.14
N LYS A 448 -1.84 -24.07 -12.61
CA LYS A 448 -3.14 -23.39 -12.73
C LYS A 448 -3.11 -22.40 -13.90
N ARG A 449 -4.14 -22.51 -14.74
CA ARG A 449 -4.40 -21.76 -15.97
C ARG A 449 -4.59 -20.26 -15.66
N LYS A 450 -3.74 -19.38 -16.22
CA LYS A 450 -3.97 -17.93 -16.27
C LYS A 450 -4.24 -17.50 -17.70
N THR A 451 -5.43 -16.97 -17.90
CA THR A 451 -5.87 -16.16 -19.05
C THR A 451 -5.17 -14.80 -19.01
N ALA A 452 -4.86 -14.30 -20.20
CA ALA A 452 -4.12 -13.06 -20.44
C ALA A 452 -4.95 -11.81 -20.13
N THR A 453 -4.37 -10.87 -19.39
CA THR A 453 -4.63 -9.43 -19.52
C THR A 453 -3.34 -8.68 -19.22
N SER A 454 -2.95 -7.85 -20.17
CA SER A 454 -1.85 -6.90 -20.17
C SER A 454 -2.03 -5.85 -19.08
N ASP A 455 -1.00 -5.60 -18.28
CA ASP A 455 -0.34 -4.28 -18.20
C ASP A 455 0.83 -4.33 -17.22
N ALA A 456 1.98 -3.90 -17.73
CA ALA A 456 3.29 -4.00 -17.11
C ALA A 456 3.53 -2.87 -16.11
N SER A 457 4.07 -3.21 -14.94
CA SER A 457 4.89 -2.27 -14.14
C SER A 457 6.24 -2.93 -13.89
N SER A 458 7.28 -2.18 -14.25
CA SER A 458 8.68 -2.60 -14.31
C SER A 458 9.31 -2.56 -12.92
N TRP A 459 9.63 -3.73 -12.38
CA TRP A 459 10.69 -3.91 -11.39
C TRP A 459 11.61 -5.01 -11.93
N VAL A 460 12.83 -4.63 -12.31
CA VAL A 460 13.88 -5.55 -12.74
C VAL A 460 14.85 -5.69 -11.59
N THR A 461 14.89 -6.87 -10.98
CA THR A 461 15.96 -7.28 -10.08
C THR A 461 17.20 -7.56 -10.93
N ILE A 462 18.29 -6.84 -10.70
CA ILE A 462 19.57 -7.10 -11.35
C ILE A 462 20.19 -8.32 -10.64
N GLN A 463 20.20 -9.47 -11.30
CA GLN A 463 21.09 -10.58 -10.96
C GLN A 463 22.44 -10.38 -11.67
N GLU A 464 23.52 -10.70 -10.96
CA GLU A 464 24.89 -10.70 -11.48
C GLU A 464 25.05 -11.72 -12.62
N GLY A 465 25.85 -11.36 -13.62
CA GLY A 465 25.90 -12.02 -14.93
C GLY A 465 26.40 -13.47 -14.89
N GLU A 466 25.60 -14.38 -15.45
CA GLU A 466 26.06 -15.68 -15.91
C GLU A 466 26.78 -15.56 -17.27
N LYS A 467 27.85 -16.35 -17.41
CA LYS A 467 28.66 -16.48 -18.64
C LYS A 467 27.81 -16.89 -19.85
N PRO A 468 28.20 -16.53 -21.09
CA PRO A 468 27.47 -16.96 -22.29
C PRO A 468 27.53 -18.49 -22.45
N PRO A 469 26.48 -19.15 -22.97
CA PRO A 469 26.56 -20.56 -23.36
C PRO A 469 27.43 -20.71 -24.62
N GLU A 470 28.31 -21.71 -24.64
CA GLU A 470 29.00 -22.17 -25.84
C GLU A 470 27.99 -22.63 -26.91
N GLU A 471 28.17 -22.15 -28.14
CA GLU A 471 27.44 -22.58 -29.32
C GLU A 471 27.80 -24.03 -29.67
N SER A 472 26.81 -24.92 -29.76
CA SER A 472 27.02 -26.28 -30.26
C SER A 472 27.19 -26.27 -31.77
N ILE A 473 28.32 -26.77 -32.26
CA ILE A 473 28.66 -26.95 -33.68
C ILE A 473 27.69 -27.97 -34.34
N PRO A 474 27.25 -27.79 -35.61
CA PRO A 474 26.39 -28.74 -36.32
C PRO A 474 27.03 -30.11 -36.54
N ALA A 475 26.19 -31.16 -36.56
CA ALA A 475 26.56 -32.58 -36.54
C ALA A 475 27.21 -33.16 -37.83
N ASP A 476 27.78 -32.34 -38.70
CA ASP A 476 28.34 -32.79 -40.00
C ASP A 476 29.88 -32.84 -40.06
N GLU A 477 30.58 -32.62 -38.95
CA GLU A 477 32.06 -32.75 -38.88
C GLU A 477 32.52 -33.64 -37.71
N GLN A 478 32.30 -34.95 -37.80
CA GLN A 478 33.06 -35.95 -37.02
C GLN A 478 33.74 -36.96 -37.96
N PRO A 479 35.04 -37.30 -37.75
CA PRO A 479 35.74 -38.24 -38.61
C PRO A 479 35.28 -39.69 -38.38
N MET A 480 35.00 -40.41 -39.47
CA MET A 480 34.82 -41.86 -39.49
C MET A 480 36.10 -42.56 -39.02
N VAL A 481 36.01 -43.38 -37.98
CA VAL A 481 37.03 -44.37 -37.64
C VAL A 481 36.53 -45.73 -38.10
N VAL A 482 37.33 -46.34 -38.98
CA VAL A 482 37.16 -47.68 -39.54
C VAL A 482 37.87 -48.66 -38.60
N ASP A 483 37.12 -49.53 -37.93
CA ASP A 483 37.70 -50.65 -37.19
C ASP A 483 37.71 -51.91 -38.06
N SER A 484 38.93 -52.43 -38.26
CA SER A 484 39.26 -53.65 -38.98
C SER A 484 39.13 -54.89 -38.10
N GLU A 485 38.50 -55.93 -38.63
CA GLU A 485 38.35 -57.27 -38.02
C GLU A 485 39.63 -58.14 -38.10
N GLU A 486 39.61 -59.17 -37.23
CA GLU A 486 40.26 -60.51 -37.26
C GLU A 486 41.37 -60.82 -36.20
N PRO A 487 41.56 -62.10 -35.79
CA PRO A 487 40.55 -63.11 -35.45
C PRO A 487 40.90 -64.02 -34.21
N GLU A 488 39.87 -64.78 -33.80
CA GLU A 488 39.85 -66.16 -33.26
C GLU A 488 40.38 -66.57 -31.85
N THR A 489 39.58 -67.36 -31.12
CA THR A 489 39.81 -68.83 -31.06
C THR A 489 38.67 -69.63 -30.42
N SER A 490 38.53 -70.84 -30.97
CA SER A 490 37.50 -71.85 -30.88
C SER A 490 37.35 -72.62 -29.56
N PHE A 491 36.14 -73.12 -29.33
CA PHE A 491 35.73 -74.17 -28.40
C PHE A 491 36.24 -75.57 -28.83
N LYS A 492 36.90 -76.33 -27.92
CA LYS A 492 37.13 -77.79 -28.02
C LYS A 492 37.05 -78.45 -26.63
N GLY A 493 36.42 -79.63 -26.58
CA GLY A 493 36.04 -80.35 -25.37
C GLY A 493 37.19 -80.96 -24.55
N GLY A 494 36.99 -81.00 -23.23
CA GLY A 494 37.84 -81.65 -22.22
C GLY A 494 37.31 -81.38 -20.80
N LEU A 495 37.56 -82.30 -19.86
CA LEU A 495 37.07 -82.27 -18.47
C LEU A 495 37.35 -80.92 -17.77
N MET A 496 36.29 -80.20 -17.42
CA MET A 496 36.35 -78.91 -16.73
C MET A 496 36.40 -79.12 -15.20
N THR A 497 37.40 -78.52 -14.55
CA THR A 497 37.49 -78.44 -13.08
C THR A 497 36.34 -77.60 -12.48
N ALA A 498 35.84 -77.96 -11.29
CA ALA A 498 34.71 -77.31 -10.62
C ALA A 498 34.82 -75.77 -10.46
N ALA A 499 36.05 -75.22 -10.44
CA ALA A 499 36.30 -73.78 -10.39
C ALA A 499 36.00 -73.06 -11.73
N LYS A 500 36.18 -73.71 -12.88
CA LYS A 500 35.84 -73.15 -14.21
C LYS A 500 34.32 -73.19 -14.45
N LEU A 501 33.63 -74.20 -13.91
CA LEU A 501 32.18 -74.34 -14.02
C LEU A 501 31.42 -73.30 -13.16
N ARG A 502 32.00 -72.86 -12.03
CA ARG A 502 31.46 -71.75 -11.21
C ARG A 502 31.62 -70.36 -11.82
N LYS A 503 32.55 -70.17 -12.79
CA LYS A 503 32.68 -68.91 -13.54
C LYS A 503 31.74 -68.84 -14.76
N ILE A 504 31.24 -69.98 -15.23
CA ILE A 504 30.38 -70.08 -16.43
C ILE A 504 28.90 -70.24 -16.06
N MET A 505 28.58 -70.72 -14.86
CA MET A 505 27.20 -70.74 -14.36
C MET A 505 26.72 -69.31 -14.06
N PRO A 506 25.68 -68.81 -14.75
CA PRO A 506 25.08 -67.53 -14.39
C PRO A 506 24.45 -67.69 -12.99
N THR A 507 24.89 -66.88 -12.03
CA THR A 507 24.15 -66.69 -10.78
C THR A 507 22.77 -66.17 -11.14
N SER A 508 21.77 -67.04 -11.15
CA SER A 508 20.36 -66.66 -11.20
C SER A 508 20.00 -65.95 -9.91
N ARG A 509 20.27 -64.64 -9.87
CA ARG A 509 19.43 -63.73 -9.10
C ARG A 509 18.67 -62.93 -10.13
N ALA A 510 17.41 -63.28 -10.30
CA ALA A 510 16.48 -62.55 -11.14
C ALA A 510 16.49 -61.07 -10.78
N GLN A 511 17.29 -60.28 -11.51
CA GLN A 511 17.10 -58.84 -11.60
C GLN A 511 16.05 -58.65 -12.68
N LYS A 512 14.79 -58.50 -12.27
CA LYS A 512 13.84 -57.74 -13.07
C LYS A 512 14.52 -56.41 -13.36
N SER A 513 14.83 -56.13 -14.62
CA SER A 513 15.19 -54.78 -15.03
C SER A 513 14.00 -53.89 -14.70
N GLU A 514 14.11 -53.10 -13.62
CA GLU A 514 13.18 -52.00 -13.40
C GLU A 514 13.33 -51.07 -14.60
N ALA A 515 12.29 -50.99 -15.43
CA ALA A 515 12.21 -50.04 -16.52
C ALA A 515 12.48 -48.64 -15.95
N THR A 516 13.34 -47.88 -16.62
CA THR A 516 13.72 -46.55 -16.15
C THR A 516 12.49 -45.64 -16.09
N ALA A 517 12.47 -44.68 -15.16
CA ALA A 517 11.34 -43.77 -15.00
C ALA A 517 11.01 -43.00 -16.30
N GLU A 518 12.00 -42.81 -17.18
CA GLU A 518 11.83 -42.23 -18.52
C GLU A 518 11.15 -43.18 -19.51
N GLU A 519 11.44 -44.49 -19.48
CA GLU A 519 10.76 -45.49 -20.31
C GLU A 519 9.30 -45.69 -19.89
N ILE A 520 9.01 -45.65 -18.58
CA ILE A 520 7.63 -45.71 -18.07
C ILE A 520 6.86 -44.44 -18.44
N ALA A 521 7.51 -43.27 -18.41
CA ALA A 521 6.90 -42.01 -18.82
C ALA A 521 6.67 -41.93 -20.34
N GLN A 522 7.56 -42.48 -21.16
CA GLN A 522 7.38 -42.60 -22.62
C GLN A 522 6.28 -43.60 -22.98
N ALA A 523 6.16 -44.71 -22.24
CA ALA A 523 5.09 -45.70 -22.44
C ALA A 523 3.69 -45.16 -22.02
N GLN A 524 3.63 -44.13 -21.18
CA GLN A 524 2.39 -43.46 -20.74
C GLN A 524 2.05 -42.17 -21.50
N GLU A 525 2.72 -41.86 -22.62
CA GLU A 525 2.40 -40.66 -23.40
C GLU A 525 1.06 -40.78 -24.12
N THR A 526 0.17 -39.82 -23.84
CA THR A 526 -1.15 -39.72 -24.46
C THR A 526 -1.04 -39.21 -25.91
N VAL A 527 -1.44 -40.06 -26.86
CA VAL A 527 -1.44 -39.74 -28.30
C VAL A 527 -2.66 -38.89 -28.64
N TYR A 528 -2.47 -37.59 -28.85
CA TYR A 528 -3.52 -36.69 -29.34
C TYR A 528 -3.60 -36.77 -30.87
N ARG A 529 -4.82 -36.91 -31.41
CA ARG A 529 -5.11 -36.93 -32.86
C ARG A 529 -6.12 -35.84 -33.20
N ASP A 530 -5.99 -35.25 -34.38
CA ASP A 530 -7.02 -34.34 -34.92
C ASP A 530 -8.28 -35.09 -35.37
N SER A 531 -9.33 -34.35 -35.75
CA SER A 531 -10.58 -34.91 -36.30
C SER A 531 -10.40 -35.66 -37.63
N SER A 532 -9.21 -35.60 -38.24
CA SER A 532 -8.82 -36.35 -39.44
C SER A 532 -7.90 -37.55 -39.16
N GLY A 533 -7.60 -37.83 -37.88
CA GLY A 533 -6.83 -38.99 -37.43
C GLY A 533 -5.31 -38.82 -37.43
N LYS A 534 -4.77 -37.63 -37.74
CA LYS A 534 -3.32 -37.38 -37.76
C LYS A 534 -2.79 -37.13 -36.35
N ARG A 535 -1.66 -37.76 -36.00
CA ARG A 535 -1.00 -37.62 -34.68
C ARG A 535 -0.40 -36.22 -34.55
N ILE A 536 -0.77 -35.51 -33.48
CA ILE A 536 -0.30 -34.16 -33.17
C ILE A 536 0.84 -34.27 -32.13
N ASP A 537 2.05 -33.85 -32.48
CA ASP A 537 3.17 -33.77 -31.55
C ASP A 537 3.07 -32.52 -30.67
N THR A 538 2.36 -32.67 -29.54
CA THR A 538 2.12 -31.58 -28.57
C THR A 538 3.39 -30.94 -28.00
N LYS A 539 4.51 -31.67 -27.97
CA LYS A 539 5.82 -31.12 -27.56
C LYS A 539 6.41 -30.19 -28.62
N ALA A 540 6.35 -30.61 -29.90
CA ALA A 540 6.83 -29.80 -31.02
C ALA A 540 5.99 -28.52 -31.18
N GLU A 541 4.67 -28.61 -31.02
CA GLU A 541 3.76 -27.46 -31.11
C GLU A 541 3.95 -26.48 -29.95
N ARG A 542 4.14 -26.96 -28.71
CA ARG A 542 4.47 -26.09 -27.55
C ARG A 542 5.84 -25.43 -27.71
N ALA A 543 6.83 -26.12 -28.25
CA ALA A 543 8.15 -25.55 -28.52
C ALA A 543 8.08 -24.48 -29.62
N ALA A 544 7.33 -24.72 -30.69
CA ALA A 544 7.08 -23.74 -31.75
C ALA A 544 6.31 -22.52 -31.23
N ALA A 545 5.27 -22.72 -30.40
CA ALA A 545 4.51 -21.63 -29.78
C ALA A 545 5.35 -20.80 -28.80
N ALA A 546 6.26 -21.43 -28.05
CA ALA A 546 7.19 -20.73 -27.17
C ALA A 546 8.21 -19.89 -27.95
N ARG A 547 8.76 -20.42 -29.07
CA ARG A 547 9.66 -19.67 -29.96
C ARG A 547 8.95 -18.47 -30.60
N ALA A 548 7.74 -18.66 -31.14
CA ALA A 548 6.94 -17.59 -31.72
C ALA A 548 6.56 -16.50 -30.69
N LYS A 549 6.30 -16.89 -29.44
CA LYS A 549 6.04 -15.95 -28.35
C LYS A 549 7.27 -15.10 -28.02
N ARG A 550 8.46 -15.69 -27.92
CA ARG A 550 9.72 -14.97 -27.68
C ARG A 550 10.03 -13.99 -28.81
N GLU A 551 9.93 -14.42 -30.05
CA GLU A 551 10.17 -13.56 -31.22
C GLU A 551 9.18 -12.38 -31.27
N ARG A 552 7.93 -12.59 -30.85
CA ARG A 552 6.94 -11.51 -30.73
C ARG A 552 7.29 -10.53 -29.61
N GLU A 553 7.69 -11.03 -28.44
CA GLU A 553 8.10 -10.19 -27.30
C GLU A 553 9.35 -9.36 -27.67
N GLU A 554 10.32 -9.93 -28.39
CA GLU A 554 11.50 -9.22 -28.89
C GLU A 554 11.14 -8.12 -29.90
N LYS A 555 10.23 -8.41 -30.85
CA LYS A 555 9.74 -7.41 -31.81
C LYS A 555 8.95 -6.28 -31.13
N GLU A 556 8.13 -6.61 -30.14
CA GLU A 556 7.39 -5.63 -29.35
C GLU A 556 8.36 -4.77 -28.50
N ALA A 557 9.39 -5.36 -27.91
CA ALA A 557 10.45 -4.64 -27.19
C ALA A 557 11.25 -3.71 -28.11
N GLN A 558 11.66 -4.16 -29.30
CA GLN A 558 12.34 -3.33 -30.30
C GLN A 558 11.46 -2.15 -30.73
N LYS A 559 10.15 -2.36 -30.93
CA LYS A 559 9.20 -1.30 -31.27
C LYS A 559 9.04 -0.29 -30.13
N MET A 560 9.01 -0.75 -28.88
CA MET A 560 8.98 0.11 -27.69
C MET A 560 10.27 0.92 -27.55
N GLU A 561 11.43 0.32 -27.82
CA GLU A 561 12.71 1.03 -27.82
C GLU A 561 12.85 2.03 -28.96
N TRP A 562 12.28 1.74 -30.13
CA TRP A 562 12.22 2.68 -31.25
C TRP A 562 11.28 3.86 -30.96
N GLY A 563 10.22 3.63 -30.16
CA GLY A 563 9.29 4.66 -29.71
C GLY A 563 9.83 5.60 -28.62
N LYS A 564 10.95 5.25 -27.97
CA LYS A 564 11.61 6.12 -26.97
C LYS A 564 12.42 7.23 -27.66
N GLY A 565 12.30 8.46 -27.18
CA GLY A 565 13.07 9.58 -27.72
C GLY A 565 14.57 9.45 -27.45
N LEU A 566 15.42 9.84 -28.40
CA LEU A 566 16.89 9.83 -28.24
C LEU A 566 17.36 10.56 -26.98
N VAL A 567 16.76 11.73 -26.66
CA VAL A 567 17.09 12.52 -25.46
C VAL A 567 16.77 11.76 -24.18
N GLN A 568 15.68 10.98 -24.14
CA GLN A 568 15.31 10.18 -22.97
C GLN A 568 16.28 9.03 -22.74
N LYS A 569 16.81 8.44 -23.81
CA LYS A 569 17.86 7.40 -23.73
C LYS A 569 19.18 7.99 -23.23
N GLU A 570 19.61 9.11 -23.80
CA GLU A 570 20.83 9.82 -23.38
C GLU A 570 20.73 10.27 -21.91
N GLU A 571 19.56 10.75 -21.47
CA GLU A 571 19.34 11.15 -20.08
C GLU A 571 19.37 9.94 -19.12
N GLN A 572 18.78 8.80 -19.52
CA GLN A 572 18.84 7.56 -18.73
C GLN A 572 20.27 7.06 -18.58
N GLU A 573 21.05 7.08 -19.65
CA GLU A 573 22.47 6.69 -19.61
C GLU A 573 23.28 7.64 -18.73
N LYS A 574 23.08 8.96 -18.87
CA LYS A 574 23.74 9.95 -18.02
C LYS A 574 23.36 9.77 -16.55
N ARG A 575 22.09 9.51 -16.25
CA ARG A 575 21.61 9.25 -14.88
C ARG A 575 22.21 7.97 -14.31
N ARG A 576 22.37 6.92 -15.12
CA ARG A 576 23.03 5.68 -14.70
C ARG A 576 24.50 5.94 -14.34
N LEU A 577 25.24 6.65 -15.21
CA LEU A 577 26.62 7.03 -14.94
C LEU A 577 26.74 7.92 -13.70
N GLU A 578 25.79 8.82 -13.49
CA GLU A 578 25.76 9.66 -12.30
C GLU A 578 25.50 8.86 -11.02
N LEU A 579 24.56 7.90 -11.06
CA LEU A 579 24.29 6.99 -9.93
C LEU A 579 25.50 6.12 -9.59
N GLU A 580 26.21 5.60 -10.59
CA GLU A 580 27.48 4.88 -10.38
C GLU A 580 28.53 5.79 -9.75
N LYS A 581 28.64 7.04 -10.23
CA LYS A 581 29.54 8.04 -9.64
C LYS A 581 29.14 8.40 -8.20
N GLN A 582 27.85 8.42 -7.88
CA GLN A 582 27.34 8.71 -6.54
C GLN A 582 27.47 7.53 -5.58
N ARG A 583 27.46 6.28 -6.07
CA ARG A 583 27.62 5.06 -5.25
C ARG A 583 28.91 5.07 -4.41
N GLY A 584 29.98 5.68 -4.92
CA GLY A 584 31.27 5.78 -4.24
C GLY A 584 31.47 7.06 -3.41
N LYS A 585 30.47 7.96 -3.31
CA LYS A 585 30.60 9.26 -2.65
C LYS A 585 30.00 9.26 -1.24
N ALA A 586 30.59 10.06 -0.35
CA ALA A 586 30.04 10.32 0.96
C ALA A 586 28.74 11.17 0.88
N PHE A 587 27.88 11.05 1.90
CA PHE A 587 26.59 11.74 1.97
C PHE A 587 26.73 13.27 2.04
N ALA A 588 27.72 13.78 2.78
CA ALA A 588 28.01 15.21 2.88
C ALA A 588 29.20 15.57 1.99
N ARG A 589 29.07 16.66 1.22
CA ARG A 589 30.19 17.28 0.48
C ARG A 589 30.76 18.42 1.33
N HIS A 590 32.06 18.38 1.58
CA HIS A 590 32.78 19.45 2.27
C HIS A 590 33.46 20.39 1.27
N ALA A 591 33.95 21.54 1.74
CA ALA A 591 34.67 22.51 0.89
C ALA A 591 35.92 21.92 0.23
N ASP A 592 36.52 20.88 0.84
CA ASP A 592 37.73 20.22 0.37
C ASP A 592 37.47 19.10 -0.65
N ASP A 593 36.21 18.87 -1.06
CA ASP A 593 35.84 17.85 -2.04
C ASP A 593 36.54 18.13 -3.39
N GLN A 594 37.36 17.19 -3.86
CA GLN A 594 38.17 17.34 -5.06
C GLN A 594 37.30 17.50 -6.32
N ASP A 595 36.23 16.71 -6.45
CA ASP A 595 35.31 16.76 -7.58
C ASP A 595 34.59 18.12 -7.64
N LEU A 596 34.15 18.63 -6.49
CA LEU A 596 33.50 19.93 -6.40
C LEU A 596 34.46 21.06 -6.77
N ASN A 597 35.71 21.00 -6.30
CA ASN A 597 36.73 22.00 -6.61
C ASN A 597 37.14 21.97 -8.08
N GLU A 598 37.22 20.80 -8.69
CA GLU A 598 37.43 20.66 -10.13
C GLU A 598 36.26 21.22 -10.95
N GLU A 599 35.02 20.95 -10.53
CA GLU A 599 33.82 21.51 -11.17
C GLU A 599 33.80 23.05 -11.07
N GLN A 600 34.13 23.61 -9.91
CA GLN A 600 34.21 25.06 -9.71
C GLN A 600 35.32 25.70 -10.53
N LYS A 601 36.50 25.07 -10.63
CA LYS A 601 37.59 25.52 -11.50
C LYS A 601 37.24 25.46 -12.99
N ALA A 602 36.38 24.51 -13.38
CA ALA A 602 35.92 24.36 -14.76
C ALA A 602 34.78 25.34 -15.14
N LYS A 603 34.15 26.00 -14.17
CA LYS A 603 33.04 26.92 -14.42
C LYS A 603 33.51 28.20 -15.11
N GLU A 604 32.97 28.46 -16.30
CA GLU A 604 33.26 29.70 -17.03
C GLU A 604 32.68 30.91 -16.27
N LEU A 605 33.56 31.82 -15.86
CA LEU A 605 33.21 33.10 -15.25
C LEU A 605 33.18 34.17 -16.33
N TRP A 606 32.02 34.82 -16.49
CA TRP A 606 31.81 35.81 -17.56
C TRP A 606 32.74 37.03 -17.46
N ASN A 607 33.27 37.29 -16.26
CA ASN A 607 34.13 38.43 -15.93
C ASN A 607 35.61 38.03 -15.72
N ASP A 608 36.04 36.83 -16.14
CA ASP A 608 37.43 36.40 -16.01
C ASP A 608 38.32 37.08 -17.08
N PRO A 609 39.25 37.98 -16.70
CA PRO A 609 40.14 38.62 -17.65
C PRO A 609 41.15 37.65 -18.29
N ALA A 610 41.44 36.50 -17.66
CA ALA A 610 42.35 35.49 -18.19
C ALA A 610 41.69 34.61 -19.28
N ALA A 611 40.36 34.52 -19.32
CA ALA A 611 39.63 33.71 -20.29
C ALA A 611 39.88 34.14 -21.75
N ALA A 612 40.12 35.43 -21.98
CA ALA A 612 40.46 35.97 -23.30
C ALA A 612 41.84 35.50 -23.82
N PHE A 613 42.78 35.18 -22.91
CA PHE A 613 44.13 34.74 -23.25
C PHE A 613 44.24 33.22 -23.43
N LEU A 614 43.41 32.45 -22.71
CA LEU A 614 43.49 30.98 -22.66
C LEU A 614 42.68 30.29 -23.78
N THR A 615 41.69 30.94 -24.36
CA THR A 615 40.80 30.35 -25.36
C THR A 615 41.41 30.36 -26.77
N LYS A 616 42.31 29.42 -27.08
CA LYS A 616 42.61 29.11 -28.50
C LYS A 616 41.34 28.55 -29.16
N LYS A 617 40.89 29.17 -30.26
CA LYS A 617 39.72 28.73 -31.05
C LYS A 617 39.92 27.27 -31.50
N LYS A 618 39.43 26.32 -30.71
CA LYS A 618 39.39 24.90 -31.10
C LYS A 618 38.37 24.75 -32.23
N SER A 619 38.79 24.19 -33.37
CA SER A 619 37.88 23.69 -34.40
C SER A 619 37.07 22.56 -33.79
N LYS A 620 35.79 22.81 -33.52
CA LYS A 620 34.87 21.82 -32.96
C LYS A 620 34.77 20.65 -33.95
N GLY A 621 34.91 19.43 -33.44
CA GLY A 621 34.73 18.18 -34.21
C GLY A 621 33.32 18.06 -34.82
N PRO A 622 32.98 16.93 -35.46
CA PRO A 622 31.73 16.77 -36.18
C PRO A 622 30.53 16.98 -35.25
N ARG A 623 29.96 18.18 -35.26
CA ARG A 623 28.77 18.56 -34.50
C ARG A 623 27.56 18.38 -35.40
N LYS A 624 26.45 17.89 -34.81
CA LYS A 624 25.14 18.02 -35.45
C LYS A 624 24.96 19.51 -35.80
N PRO A 625 24.52 19.85 -37.03
CA PRO A 625 24.34 21.24 -37.41
C PRO A 625 23.39 21.92 -36.41
N GLU A 626 23.77 23.12 -35.98
CA GLU A 626 22.97 23.96 -35.08
C GLU A 626 22.30 25.06 -35.93
N TYR A 627 21.19 25.60 -35.44
CA TYR A 627 20.50 26.70 -36.11
C TYR A 627 21.33 27.99 -36.03
N THR A 628 21.48 28.69 -37.16
CA THR A 628 22.31 29.89 -37.32
C THR A 628 21.52 31.16 -37.62
N GLY A 629 20.19 31.11 -37.58
CA GLY A 629 19.32 32.26 -37.88
C GLY A 629 19.05 33.17 -36.67
N PRO A 630 18.09 34.11 -36.78
CA PRO A 630 17.72 35.04 -35.71
C PRO A 630 17.28 34.31 -34.44
N PRO A 631 17.46 34.91 -33.24
CA PRO A 631 17.20 34.26 -31.98
C PRO A 631 15.74 33.75 -31.91
N PRO A 632 15.53 32.47 -31.60
CA PRO A 632 14.19 31.89 -31.54
C PRO A 632 13.37 32.48 -30.38
N PRO A 633 12.04 32.48 -30.49
CA PRO A 633 11.16 32.71 -29.35
C PRO A 633 11.50 31.73 -28.21
N PRO A 634 11.47 32.18 -26.94
CA PRO A 634 11.68 31.29 -25.81
C PRO A 634 10.56 30.25 -25.75
N ASN A 635 10.91 29.03 -25.36
CA ASN A 635 9.95 27.97 -25.04
C ASN A 635 10.19 27.46 -23.62
N ARG A 636 9.16 26.86 -23.01
CA ARG A 636 9.23 26.39 -21.62
C ARG A 636 10.34 25.37 -21.31
N PHE A 637 10.88 24.71 -22.34
CA PHE A 637 11.86 23.63 -22.20
C PHE A 637 13.30 24.06 -22.54
N GLY A 638 13.52 25.33 -22.94
CA GLY A 638 14.84 25.81 -23.39
C GLY A 638 15.38 25.11 -24.65
N ILE A 639 14.53 24.42 -25.42
CA ILE A 639 14.96 23.63 -26.58
C ILE A 639 15.29 24.58 -27.73
N LYS A 640 16.51 24.51 -28.26
CA LYS A 640 16.89 25.26 -29.45
C LYS A 640 16.19 24.69 -30.69
N PRO A 641 15.78 25.52 -31.66
CA PRO A 641 15.23 25.05 -32.92
C PRO A 641 16.24 24.18 -33.67
N GLY A 642 15.74 23.22 -34.44
CA GLY A 642 16.59 22.42 -35.32
C GLY A 642 17.25 23.27 -36.39
N TYR A 643 18.39 22.83 -36.92
CA TYR A 643 19.17 23.57 -37.91
C TYR A 643 18.43 23.95 -39.21
N ARG A 644 17.35 23.23 -39.52
CA ARG A 644 16.50 23.49 -40.70
C ARG A 644 15.35 24.45 -40.44
N TRP A 645 15.23 24.98 -39.21
CA TRP A 645 14.22 25.98 -38.93
C TRP A 645 14.52 27.25 -39.73
N ASP A 646 13.48 27.87 -40.28
CA ASP A 646 13.57 29.00 -41.19
C ASP A 646 13.51 30.37 -40.49
N GLY A 647 13.44 30.37 -39.15
CA GLY A 647 13.40 31.58 -38.34
C GLY A 647 12.02 32.23 -38.22
N VAL A 648 10.98 31.65 -38.81
CA VAL A 648 9.61 32.20 -38.75
C VAL A 648 8.81 31.51 -37.64
N ASP A 649 8.33 32.30 -36.67
CA ASP A 649 7.43 31.82 -35.62
C ASP A 649 6.04 31.51 -36.20
N ARG A 650 5.63 30.24 -36.08
CA ARG A 650 4.32 29.73 -36.51
C ARG A 650 3.48 29.21 -35.33
N GLY A 651 3.84 29.58 -34.10
CA GLY A 651 3.10 29.20 -32.92
C GLY A 651 1.72 29.86 -32.85
N ASN A 652 0.76 29.19 -32.21
CA ASN A 652 -0.58 29.74 -31.91
C ASN A 652 -0.56 30.81 -30.78
N GLY A 653 0.62 31.28 -30.37
CA GLY A 653 0.82 32.21 -29.25
C GLY A 653 0.67 31.60 -27.85
N PHE A 654 0.47 30.28 -27.72
CA PHE A 654 0.29 29.62 -26.42
C PHE A 654 1.48 29.82 -25.48
N GLU A 655 2.72 29.57 -25.95
CA GLU A 655 3.94 29.72 -25.13
C GLU A 655 4.09 31.15 -24.61
N LYS A 656 3.82 32.16 -25.44
CA LYS A 656 3.84 33.57 -25.02
C LYS A 656 2.82 33.86 -23.92
N LYS A 657 1.58 33.37 -24.07
CA LYS A 657 0.53 33.52 -23.03
C LYS A 657 0.88 32.78 -21.74
N LEU A 658 1.50 31.61 -21.85
CA LEU A 658 1.96 30.84 -20.68
C LEU A 658 3.00 31.64 -19.87
N PHE A 659 4.01 32.21 -20.53
CA PHE A 659 5.00 33.04 -19.85
C PHE A 659 4.39 34.31 -19.23
N GLN A 660 3.45 34.95 -19.92
CA GLN A 660 2.71 36.10 -19.38
C GLN A 660 1.92 35.72 -18.11
N SER A 661 1.25 34.57 -18.12
CA SER A 661 0.50 34.04 -16.97
C SER A 661 1.43 33.73 -15.78
N GLN A 662 2.55 33.05 -16.03
CA GLN A 662 3.55 32.78 -14.99
C GLN A 662 4.12 34.06 -14.38
N ASN A 663 4.46 35.05 -15.21
CA ASN A 663 4.94 36.34 -14.73
C ASN A 663 3.86 37.12 -13.97
N ALA A 664 2.60 37.06 -14.40
CA ALA A 664 1.49 37.69 -13.68
C ALA A 664 1.25 37.04 -12.32
N SER A 665 1.34 35.71 -12.23
CA SER A 665 1.24 34.97 -10.96
C SER A 665 2.37 35.33 -9.99
N LYS A 666 3.63 35.33 -10.46
CA LYS A 666 4.78 35.74 -9.64
C LYS A 666 4.66 37.18 -9.15
N ARG A 667 4.26 38.09 -10.05
CA ARG A 667 4.05 39.51 -9.72
C ARG A 667 2.96 39.68 -8.66
N ARG A 668 1.81 39.02 -8.82
CA ARG A 668 0.71 39.08 -7.86
C ARG A 668 1.10 38.51 -6.50
N GLY A 669 1.89 37.43 -6.47
CA GLY A 669 2.44 36.90 -5.22
C GLY A 669 3.33 37.90 -4.50
N GLN A 670 4.18 38.61 -5.24
CA GLN A 670 5.05 39.65 -4.66
C GLN A 670 4.27 40.91 -4.25
N GLU A 671 3.29 41.34 -5.05
CA GLU A 671 2.37 42.44 -4.69
C GLU A 671 1.58 42.11 -3.43
N SER A 672 1.05 40.89 -3.33
CA SER A 672 0.32 40.41 -2.14
C SER A 672 1.21 40.38 -0.90
N TYR A 673 2.47 39.95 -1.05
CA TYR A 673 3.43 39.99 0.04
C TYR A 673 3.68 41.43 0.46
N ASN A 674 4.06 42.33 -0.46
CA ASN A 674 4.31 43.74 -0.15
C ASN A 674 3.11 44.43 0.51
N TRP A 675 1.89 44.17 0.02
CA TRP A 675 0.64 44.66 0.64
C TRP A 675 0.44 44.13 2.07
N SER A 676 0.83 42.88 2.35
CA SER A 676 0.70 42.32 3.69
C SER A 676 1.68 42.90 4.71
N VAL A 677 2.78 43.53 4.25
CA VAL A 677 3.81 44.11 5.12
C VAL A 677 3.77 45.64 5.16
N ASP A 678 2.85 46.30 4.46
CA ASP A 678 2.84 47.77 4.32
C ASP A 678 2.40 48.51 5.61
N ASP A 679 1.70 47.81 6.51
CA ASP A 679 1.18 48.33 7.80
C ASP A 679 1.83 47.65 9.03
N MET A 680 2.94 46.91 8.82
CA MET A 680 3.86 46.42 9.86
C MET A 680 5.14 47.25 9.87
#